data_AF-A0A7K2YQB0-F1
#
_entry.id   AF-A0A7K2YQB0-F1
#
_cell.length_a   1.000
_cell.length_b   1.000
_cell.length_c   1.000
_cell.angle_alpha   90.00
_cell.angle_beta   90.00
_cell.angle_gamma   90.00
#
_symmetry.space_group_name_H-M   'P 1'
#
loop_
_entity.id
_entity.type
_entity.pdbx_description
1 polymer ?
#
loop_
_entity_poly.entity_id
_entity_poly.type
_entity_poly.pdbx_seq_one_letter_code
_entity_poly.pdbx_strand_id
1 'polypeptide(L)'
;MVEQASTAFMRLLEHTDAALIGAIAERMGGAARTRLVRRAFGAPEALVDWMLTHGEHADLLQLAGDREFRSAPGRLQRFESPLWALYARDDPALNLALYGTDSPLMCRLILAGSPRGCLPPSARVEAGLLPIGPVPRDPALRSGLLRTTDRDLLSPAVVAADPDLVRHALRTLGADGQLTPAERALALLRLWDTEGADAVREWTRERQDAYRGLHRQLLDALDDPEVRVDIEATILAAASPESFVRRLRAVEGPTRSRLAPAVPAVSMAPHTFSWPVLARAHHHSAFLADDVEQLVRRHGWDHAALRAMVGVDAAGQPRLTNWRASEGVDDGDLTTAALAACEPVRTADAPSVDDLVTEAAPAWAFLENYAEAHAQPSTGRRLRERFALADAALGRLVRDRLGDDVDAWVRMARLGPSWPGALPSLIDAAICTTRSGDGDGENEASDEVWSDDYLTPGPLGRKPGRQRHAAMRRLLRTATPGTVAGLAAHLPSAFTADLFGRPGGARLDAALLATNAPAVTAGIYASPLTPPSTRGMLLRDRIHALYGPLRNVAEGNARVSRISVYRGATLYETLCACRAAIASGHAAVAERLLARALDPDVEREPGCGYDHENLGLDLAGAIRRAAVAPPAEGEALLRDVSHAWEERARAGGIVGLLSTGAARGFPETTDDPGWSAILAANRTKRFSVRILAGLNEARPDLPEELTRSLAATTGLYAYAADSGRRSWTVARPLLRGLYPSRARSREASEQVDVITVALDDGVLDPDPWLEQGCPAATVLCTLSQASCDTIPAHTGRTLAELVDRHLAGRPEAWVAAYAMLPDFIGTVAELLATARAATEP
;
A
#
# COMPACT_ATOMS: atom_id res chain seq x y z
N MET A 1 -16.86 17.51 -8.02
CA MET A 1 -16.69 18.96 -7.74
C MET A 1 -16.94 19.30 -6.28
N VAL A 2 -18.18 19.31 -5.76
CA VAL A 2 -18.42 19.68 -4.34
C VAL A 2 -17.62 18.82 -3.36
N GLU A 3 -17.49 17.51 -3.62
CA GLU A 3 -16.68 16.64 -2.75
C GLU A 3 -15.18 16.96 -2.83
N GLN A 4 -14.65 17.20 -4.03
CA GLN A 4 -13.26 17.60 -4.25
C GLN A 4 -12.96 18.93 -3.55
N ALA A 5 -13.93 19.86 -3.55
CA ALA A 5 -13.81 21.13 -2.86
C ALA A 5 -13.73 20.96 -1.34
N SER A 6 -14.53 20.06 -0.76
CA SER A 6 -14.40 19.73 0.67
C SER A 6 -13.02 19.15 0.98
N THR A 7 -12.56 18.14 0.24
CA THR A 7 -11.23 17.54 0.47
C THR A 7 -10.10 18.56 0.32
N ALA A 8 -10.15 19.38 -0.73
CA ALA A 8 -9.22 20.47 -0.95
C ALA A 8 -9.20 21.49 0.20
N PHE A 9 -10.37 21.83 0.74
CA PHE A 9 -10.46 22.76 1.87
C PHE A 9 -9.94 22.15 3.17
N MET A 10 -10.18 20.86 3.42
CA MET A 10 -9.61 20.16 4.57
C MET A 10 -8.07 20.24 4.57
N ARG A 11 -7.45 20.13 3.39
CA ARG A 11 -6.00 20.30 3.24
C ARG A 11 -5.53 21.71 3.60
N LEU A 12 -6.30 22.76 3.28
CA LEU A 12 -5.98 24.12 3.71
C LEU A 12 -6.07 24.24 5.24
N LEU A 13 -7.09 23.63 5.86
CA LEU A 13 -7.30 23.68 7.30
C LEU A 13 -6.16 23.01 8.11
N GLU A 14 -5.41 22.07 7.53
CA GLU A 14 -4.23 21.48 8.18
C GLU A 14 -3.09 22.48 8.44
N HIS A 15 -3.11 23.65 7.78
CA HIS A 15 -2.07 24.68 7.87
C HIS A 15 -2.46 25.88 8.75
N THR A 16 -3.52 25.76 9.55
CA THR A 16 -3.95 26.81 10.48
C THR A 16 -4.02 26.29 11.93
N ASP A 17 -3.99 27.20 12.89
CA ASP A 17 -4.15 26.86 14.30
C ASP A 17 -5.60 26.49 14.66
N ALA A 18 -5.74 25.79 15.80
CA ALA A 18 -7.02 25.29 16.30
C ALA A 18 -8.05 26.40 16.62
N ALA A 19 -7.59 27.57 17.09
CA ALA A 19 -8.48 28.67 17.44
C ALA A 19 -9.12 29.27 16.19
N LEU A 20 -8.34 29.43 15.12
CA LEU A 20 -8.86 29.90 13.84
C LEU A 20 -9.80 28.86 13.19
N ILE A 21 -9.52 27.56 13.31
CA ILE A 21 -10.46 26.50 12.84
C ILE A 21 -11.84 26.67 13.50
N GLY A 22 -11.87 26.90 14.82
CA GLY A 22 -13.13 27.16 15.53
C GLY A 22 -13.85 28.40 15.01
N ALA A 23 -13.12 29.50 14.83
CA ALA A 23 -13.68 30.75 14.31
C ALA A 23 -14.18 30.65 12.85
N ILE A 24 -13.55 29.81 12.03
CA ILE A 24 -14.00 29.47 10.67
C ILE A 24 -15.29 28.66 10.75
N ALA A 25 -15.31 27.59 11.55
CA ALA A 25 -16.45 26.71 11.68
C ALA A 25 -17.70 27.46 12.17
N GLU A 26 -17.57 28.35 13.16
CA GLU A 26 -18.66 29.22 13.65
C GLU A 26 -19.30 30.07 12.55
N ARG A 27 -18.50 30.53 11.57
CA ARG A 27 -18.98 31.36 10.46
C ARG A 27 -19.48 30.56 9.27
N MET A 28 -19.10 29.30 9.14
CA MET A 28 -19.62 28.42 8.10
C MET A 28 -21.09 28.10 8.38
N GLY A 29 -21.95 28.18 7.37
CA GLY A 29 -23.33 27.70 7.50
C GLY A 29 -23.39 26.19 7.76
N GLY A 30 -24.43 25.71 8.46
CA GLY A 30 -24.57 24.30 8.87
C GLY A 30 -24.38 23.30 7.72
N ALA A 31 -24.97 23.55 6.55
CA ALA A 31 -24.79 22.68 5.38
C ALA A 31 -23.34 22.58 4.89
N ALA A 32 -22.56 23.66 5.02
CA ALA A 32 -21.14 23.67 4.65
C ALA A 32 -20.31 22.90 5.67
N ARG A 33 -20.58 23.10 6.97
CA ARG A 33 -19.95 22.31 8.05
C ARG A 33 -20.22 20.83 7.86
N THR A 34 -21.49 20.42 7.77
CA THR A 34 -21.90 19.03 7.56
C THR A 34 -21.20 18.38 6.35
N ARG A 35 -20.98 19.13 5.26
CA ARG A 35 -20.22 18.63 4.10
C ARG A 35 -18.73 18.40 4.38
N LEU A 36 -18.10 19.20 5.23
CA LEU A 36 -16.74 18.96 5.70
C LEU A 36 -16.69 17.74 6.63
N VAL A 37 -17.70 17.59 7.51
CA VAL A 37 -17.80 16.45 8.44
C VAL A 37 -17.85 15.10 7.74
N ARG A 38 -18.52 15.02 6.59
CA ARG A 38 -18.58 13.78 5.79
C ARG A 38 -17.20 13.30 5.28
N ARG A 39 -16.13 14.06 5.55
CA ARG A 39 -14.73 13.71 5.32
C ARG A 39 -13.92 13.89 6.61
N ALA A 40 -14.51 13.51 7.75
CA ALA A 40 -13.88 13.62 9.06
C ALA A 40 -12.61 12.75 9.17
N PHE A 41 -12.48 11.73 8.33
CA PHE A 41 -11.22 11.03 8.14
C PHE A 41 -10.23 11.92 7.38
N GLY A 42 -9.16 12.30 8.07
CA GLY A 42 -8.23 13.34 7.60
C GLY A 42 -8.59 14.75 8.05
N ALA A 43 -9.66 14.93 8.84
CA ALA A 43 -9.92 16.22 9.45
C ALA A 43 -8.84 16.58 10.50
N PRO A 44 -8.44 17.86 10.59
CA PRO A 44 -7.64 18.33 11.72
C PRO A 44 -8.33 17.97 13.03
N GLU A 45 -7.58 17.46 14.01
CA GLU A 45 -8.09 17.09 15.34
C GLU A 45 -8.85 18.27 15.97
N ALA A 46 -8.34 19.49 15.80
CA ALA A 46 -9.00 20.71 16.23
C ALA A 46 -10.41 20.93 15.65
N LEU A 47 -10.69 20.52 14.41
CA LEU A 47 -12.03 20.63 13.84
C LEU A 47 -12.97 19.61 14.51
N VAL A 48 -12.49 18.38 14.71
CA VAL A 48 -13.24 17.34 15.42
C VAL A 48 -13.53 17.79 16.85
N ASP A 49 -12.53 18.30 17.57
CA ASP A 49 -12.69 18.81 18.94
C ASP A 49 -13.66 19.98 19.00
N TRP A 50 -13.54 20.94 18.05
CA TRP A 50 -14.50 22.04 17.96
C TRP A 50 -15.91 21.53 17.73
N MET A 51 -16.10 20.57 16.81
CA MET A 51 -17.43 20.00 16.55
C MET A 51 -17.99 19.25 17.74
N LEU A 52 -17.17 18.46 18.42
CA LEU A 52 -17.60 17.77 19.64
C LEU A 52 -17.99 18.75 20.74
N THR A 53 -17.42 19.96 20.75
CA THR A 53 -17.70 20.98 21.77
C THR A 53 -18.87 21.89 21.41
N HIS A 54 -18.90 22.39 20.17
CA HIS A 54 -19.77 23.47 19.69
C HIS A 54 -20.66 23.07 18.49
N GLY A 55 -20.42 21.90 17.88
CA GLY A 55 -21.13 21.46 16.69
C GLY A 55 -22.63 21.28 16.96
N GLU A 56 -23.43 21.58 15.94
CA GLU A 56 -24.87 21.34 16.00
C GLU A 56 -25.18 19.84 15.96
N HIS A 57 -26.38 19.46 16.35
CA HIS A 57 -26.81 18.07 16.36
C HIS A 57 -26.63 17.36 15.00
N ALA A 58 -26.89 18.07 13.88
CA ALA A 58 -26.67 17.54 12.53
C ALA A 58 -25.19 17.27 12.23
N ASP A 59 -24.28 18.11 12.74
CA ASP A 59 -22.84 17.94 12.57
C ASP A 59 -22.35 16.72 13.36
N LEU A 60 -22.83 16.54 14.59
CA LEU A 60 -22.53 15.36 15.42
C LEU A 60 -23.09 14.07 14.80
N LEU A 61 -24.30 14.11 14.23
CA LEU A 61 -24.90 12.97 13.53
C LEU A 61 -24.10 12.55 12.31
N GLN A 62 -23.65 13.53 11.52
CA GLN A 62 -22.83 13.25 10.36
C GLN A 62 -21.48 12.65 10.76
N LEU A 63 -20.89 13.15 11.86
CA LEU A 63 -19.64 12.62 12.42
C LEU A 63 -19.82 11.18 12.90
N ALA A 64 -20.92 10.91 13.63
CA ALA A 64 -21.27 9.58 14.11
C ALA A 64 -21.60 8.60 12.98
N GLY A 65 -22.16 9.07 11.86
CA GLY A 65 -22.50 8.23 10.70
C GLY A 65 -21.31 7.94 9.78
N ASP A 66 -20.25 8.74 9.84
CA ASP A 66 -19.07 8.59 8.99
C ASP A 66 -18.35 7.26 9.30
N ARG A 67 -18.24 6.39 8.29
CA ARG A 67 -17.66 5.04 8.47
C ARG A 67 -16.17 5.10 8.78
N GLU A 68 -15.44 5.98 8.10
CA GLU A 68 -13.99 6.08 8.23
C GLU A 68 -13.60 6.68 9.59
N PHE A 69 -14.35 7.68 10.06
CA PHE A 69 -14.24 8.24 11.40
C PHE A 69 -14.43 7.18 12.49
N ARG A 70 -15.40 6.28 12.29
CA ARG A 70 -15.73 5.18 13.20
C ARG A 70 -14.71 4.03 13.15
N SER A 71 -14.16 3.72 11.98
CA SER A 71 -13.18 2.65 11.79
C SER A 71 -11.75 3.05 12.15
N ALA A 72 -11.50 4.31 12.48
CA ALA A 72 -10.17 4.79 12.85
C ALA A 72 -9.63 4.03 14.08
N PRO A 73 -8.49 3.32 13.96
CA PRO A 73 -7.92 2.52 15.06
C PRO A 73 -7.70 3.33 16.34
N GLY A 74 -7.95 2.71 17.50
CA GLY A 74 -7.71 3.32 18.82
C GLY A 74 -8.81 4.25 19.34
N ARG A 75 -9.75 4.70 18.49
CA ARG A 75 -10.85 5.59 18.92
C ARG A 75 -11.96 4.91 19.72
N LEU A 76 -11.96 3.60 19.92
CA LEU A 76 -12.96 2.93 20.77
C LEU A 76 -12.40 2.54 22.14
N GLN A 77 -11.07 2.46 22.26
CA GLN A 77 -10.41 1.98 23.49
C GLN A 77 -10.07 3.10 24.48
N ARG A 78 -9.76 4.30 23.98
CA ARG A 78 -9.47 5.45 24.85
C ARG A 78 -10.77 6.11 25.25
N PHE A 79 -11.04 6.23 26.55
CA PHE A 79 -12.22 6.94 27.07
C PHE A 79 -12.28 8.40 26.62
N GLU A 80 -11.14 8.97 26.26
CA GLU A 80 -10.99 10.32 25.71
C GLU A 80 -11.28 10.39 24.21
N SER A 81 -11.78 9.31 23.60
CA SER A 81 -12.00 9.32 22.17
C SER A 81 -13.20 10.19 21.75
N PRO A 82 -13.17 10.70 20.52
CA PRO A 82 -14.32 11.36 19.92
C PRO A 82 -15.61 10.52 19.91
N LEU A 83 -15.53 9.20 19.76
CA LEU A 83 -16.70 8.31 19.75
C LEU A 83 -17.34 8.22 21.13
N TRP A 84 -16.53 8.21 22.19
CA TRP A 84 -17.01 8.27 23.57
C TRP A 84 -17.66 9.61 23.89
N ALA A 85 -17.09 10.72 23.41
CA ALA A 85 -17.71 12.03 23.54
C ALA A 85 -19.09 12.11 22.86
N LEU A 86 -19.25 11.49 21.68
CA LEU A 86 -20.54 11.38 20.99
C LEU A 86 -21.54 10.51 21.76
N TYR A 87 -21.12 9.33 22.22
CA TYR A 87 -21.96 8.43 23.01
C TYR A 87 -22.41 9.07 24.33
N ALA A 88 -21.52 9.78 25.03
CA ALA A 88 -21.81 10.44 26.30
C ALA A 88 -22.89 11.54 26.22
N ARG A 89 -23.25 12.01 25.00
CA ARG A 89 -24.36 12.95 24.79
C ARG A 89 -25.73 12.32 25.07
N ASP A 90 -25.82 10.98 25.01
CA ASP A 90 -27.04 10.19 25.24
C ASP A 90 -28.21 10.64 24.34
N ASP A 91 -27.91 10.79 23.05
CA ASP A 91 -28.87 11.19 22.03
C ASP A 91 -29.31 9.94 21.22
N PRO A 92 -30.62 9.68 21.06
CA PRO A 92 -31.11 8.51 20.35
C PRO A 92 -30.63 8.38 18.89
N ALA A 93 -30.56 9.51 18.17
CA ALA A 93 -30.15 9.52 16.77
C ALA A 93 -28.62 9.32 16.64
N LEU A 94 -27.82 9.92 17.54
CA LEU A 94 -26.38 9.65 17.61
C LEU A 94 -26.11 8.18 17.96
N ASN A 95 -26.83 7.65 18.93
CA ASN A 95 -26.75 6.25 19.31
C ASN A 95 -27.11 5.32 18.14
N LEU A 96 -28.14 5.64 17.35
CA LEU A 96 -28.46 4.89 16.14
C LEU A 96 -27.31 4.94 15.11
N ALA A 97 -26.72 6.11 14.86
CA ALA A 97 -25.59 6.25 13.94
C ALA A 97 -24.33 5.49 14.43
N LEU A 98 -24.04 5.56 15.73
CA LEU A 98 -22.97 4.83 16.39
C LEU A 98 -23.25 3.31 16.48
N TYR A 99 -24.52 2.89 16.47
CA TYR A 99 -24.86 1.48 16.47
C TYR A 99 -24.44 0.77 15.18
N GLY A 100 -24.46 1.48 14.05
CA GLY A 100 -23.94 0.93 12.79
C GLY A 100 -22.40 0.83 12.75
N THR A 101 -21.69 1.05 13.87
CA THR A 101 -20.24 0.87 13.95
C THR A 101 -19.90 -0.62 13.88
N ASP A 102 -18.73 -0.95 13.35
CA ASP A 102 -18.16 -2.31 13.47
C ASP A 102 -17.66 -2.58 14.92
N SER A 103 -18.20 -1.88 15.93
CA SER A 103 -17.78 -1.92 17.34
C SER A 103 -18.82 -2.61 18.22
N PRO A 104 -18.63 -3.90 18.53
CA PRO A 104 -19.54 -4.65 19.40
C PRO A 104 -19.72 -4.04 20.79
N LEU A 105 -18.66 -3.42 21.33
CA LEU A 105 -18.70 -2.75 22.63
C LEU A 105 -19.64 -1.55 22.59
N MET A 106 -19.53 -0.69 21.57
CA MET A 106 -20.38 0.49 21.43
C MET A 106 -21.84 0.08 21.24
N CYS A 107 -22.12 -0.90 20.39
CA CYS A 107 -23.46 -1.46 20.20
C CYS A 107 -24.08 -1.96 21.51
N ARG A 108 -23.30 -2.66 22.34
CA ARG A 108 -23.75 -3.15 23.65
C ARG A 108 -24.04 -2.04 24.63
N LEU A 109 -23.19 -1.01 24.69
CA LEU A 109 -23.38 0.14 25.57
C LEU A 109 -24.64 0.92 25.20
N ILE A 110 -24.89 1.12 23.91
CA ILE A 110 -26.12 1.72 23.37
C ILE A 110 -27.34 0.90 23.78
N LEU A 111 -27.30 -0.42 23.59
CA LEU A 111 -28.44 -1.28 23.92
C LEU A 111 -28.66 -1.49 25.42
N ALA A 112 -27.61 -1.45 26.23
CA ALA A 112 -27.71 -1.52 27.68
C ALA A 112 -28.39 -0.29 28.30
N GLY A 113 -28.48 0.84 27.57
CA GLY A 113 -29.18 2.05 28.04
C GLY A 113 -28.50 2.69 29.25
N SER A 114 -27.16 2.72 29.29
CA SER A 114 -26.42 3.29 30.42
C SER A 114 -26.74 4.78 30.63
N PRO A 115 -27.20 5.20 31.82
CA PRO A 115 -27.52 6.61 32.08
C PRO A 115 -26.28 7.51 32.12
N ARG A 116 -26.50 8.81 31.90
CA ARG A 116 -25.49 9.89 31.93
C ARG A 116 -24.56 9.82 33.14
N GLY A 117 -23.27 10.17 32.94
CA GLY A 117 -22.29 10.38 34.03
C GLY A 117 -21.82 9.12 34.74
N CYS A 118 -22.16 7.96 34.19
CA CYS A 118 -21.83 6.70 34.81
C CYS A 118 -20.40 6.24 34.51
N LEU A 119 -19.77 5.61 35.52
CA LEU A 119 -18.40 5.10 35.52
C LEU A 119 -17.96 4.46 34.19
N PRO A 120 -16.67 4.60 33.81
CA PRO A 120 -16.14 3.97 32.62
C PRO A 120 -16.44 2.45 32.63
N PRO A 121 -16.74 1.83 31.48
CA PRO A 121 -17.00 0.40 31.35
C PRO A 121 -16.02 -0.49 32.10
N SER A 122 -14.73 -0.13 32.18
CA SER A 122 -13.73 -0.86 32.96
C SER A 122 -14.09 -0.94 34.44
N ALA A 123 -14.44 0.18 35.08
CA ALA A 123 -14.83 0.22 36.49
C ALA A 123 -16.17 -0.49 36.76
N ARG A 124 -17.04 -0.62 35.75
CA ARG A 124 -18.33 -1.33 35.85
C ARG A 124 -18.20 -2.83 35.61
N VAL A 125 -17.34 -3.21 34.66
CA VAL A 125 -16.91 -4.59 34.42
C VAL A 125 -16.15 -5.12 35.63
N GLU A 126 -15.25 -4.30 36.22
CA GLU A 126 -14.57 -4.61 37.48
C GLU A 126 -15.55 -4.69 38.66
N ALA A 127 -16.61 -3.88 38.67
CA ALA A 127 -17.66 -3.93 39.70
C ALA A 127 -18.73 -5.02 39.45
N GLY A 128 -18.66 -5.77 38.34
CA GLY A 128 -19.64 -6.81 38.00
C GLY A 128 -21.05 -6.31 37.66
N LEU A 129 -21.24 -4.99 37.47
CA LEU A 129 -22.55 -4.37 37.31
C LEU A 129 -22.77 -3.89 35.87
N LEU A 130 -23.57 -4.64 35.11
CA LEU A 130 -24.26 -4.12 33.94
C LEU A 130 -25.49 -3.33 34.44
N PRO A 131 -25.55 -2.00 34.26
CA PRO A 131 -26.66 -1.21 34.76
C PRO A 131 -27.97 -1.59 34.07
N ILE A 132 -29.01 -1.82 34.87
CA ILE A 132 -30.40 -1.89 34.42
C ILE A 132 -30.94 -0.47 34.53
N GLY A 133 -30.86 0.29 33.43
CA GLY A 133 -31.52 1.58 33.30
C GLY A 133 -32.79 1.45 32.45
N PRO A 134 -33.88 2.18 32.76
CA PRO A 134 -35.01 2.25 31.85
C PRO A 134 -34.66 3.24 30.75
N VAL A 135 -34.53 2.80 29.49
CA VAL A 135 -34.43 3.76 28.38
C VAL A 135 -35.25 3.31 27.18
N PRO A 136 -36.16 4.19 26.68
CA PRO A 136 -36.77 4.05 25.38
C PRO A 136 -35.69 4.14 24.31
N ARG A 137 -35.44 3.01 23.65
CA ARG A 137 -34.62 2.98 22.44
C ARG A 137 -35.33 3.70 21.31
N ASP A 138 -34.56 4.24 20.38
CA ASP A 138 -35.08 4.69 19.10
C ASP A 138 -35.97 3.55 18.50
N PRO A 139 -37.27 3.80 18.27
CA PRO A 139 -38.18 2.80 17.72
C PRO A 139 -37.71 2.26 16.36
N ALA A 140 -37.03 3.07 15.55
CA ALA A 140 -36.48 2.65 14.27
C ALA A 140 -35.27 1.71 14.46
N LEU A 141 -34.38 1.98 15.43
CA LEU A 141 -33.29 1.05 15.79
C LEU A 141 -33.88 -0.30 16.24
N ARG A 142 -34.87 -0.26 17.13
CA ARG A 142 -35.57 -1.45 17.62
C ARG A 142 -36.21 -2.24 16.48
N SER A 143 -37.01 -1.59 15.63
CA SER A 143 -37.65 -2.22 14.49
C SER A 143 -36.66 -2.72 13.44
N GLY A 144 -35.49 -2.09 13.28
CA GLY A 144 -34.39 -2.58 12.46
C GLY A 144 -33.81 -3.87 13.02
N LEU A 145 -33.48 -3.88 14.32
CA LEU A 145 -32.91 -5.04 15.01
C LEU A 145 -33.86 -6.23 15.10
N LEU A 146 -35.16 -6.01 15.28
CA LEU A 146 -36.17 -7.08 15.25
C LEU A 146 -36.36 -7.70 13.85
N ARG A 147 -35.88 -7.04 12.79
CA ARG A 147 -35.96 -7.53 11.40
C ARG A 147 -34.65 -8.10 10.88
N THR A 148 -33.52 -7.75 11.49
CA THR A 148 -32.23 -8.25 11.04
C THR A 148 -31.98 -9.67 11.54
N THR A 149 -31.24 -10.44 10.75
CA THR A 149 -30.63 -11.72 11.13
C THR A 149 -29.11 -11.64 11.14
N ASP A 150 -28.55 -10.45 10.89
CA ASP A 150 -27.11 -10.23 10.89
C ASP A 150 -26.56 -10.43 12.30
N ARG A 151 -25.62 -11.37 12.45
CA ARG A 151 -24.99 -11.71 13.72
C ARG A 151 -24.29 -10.50 14.35
N ASP A 152 -23.58 -9.69 13.57
CA ASP A 152 -22.78 -8.59 14.10
C ASP A 152 -23.66 -7.47 14.67
N LEU A 153 -24.83 -7.28 14.06
CA LEU A 153 -25.84 -6.34 14.54
C LEU A 153 -26.73 -6.92 15.64
N LEU A 154 -27.02 -8.22 15.66
CA LEU A 154 -27.99 -8.80 16.59
C LEU A 154 -27.38 -9.44 17.84
N SER A 155 -26.12 -9.93 17.80
CA SER A 155 -25.43 -10.46 18.99
C SER A 155 -25.38 -9.43 20.14
N PRO A 156 -25.10 -8.13 19.91
CA PRO A 156 -25.13 -7.12 20.97
C PRO A 156 -26.47 -7.02 21.71
N ALA A 157 -27.58 -7.43 21.10
CA ALA A 157 -28.89 -7.41 21.74
C ALA A 157 -29.06 -8.38 22.90
N VAL A 158 -28.11 -9.28 23.17
CA VAL A 158 -28.15 -10.14 24.37
C VAL A 158 -28.01 -9.36 25.68
N VAL A 159 -27.50 -8.12 25.66
CA VAL A 159 -27.42 -7.24 26.84
C VAL A 159 -28.53 -6.19 26.89
N ALA A 160 -29.47 -6.27 25.96
CA ALA A 160 -30.56 -5.34 25.87
C ALA A 160 -31.46 -5.37 27.12
N ALA A 161 -31.79 -4.20 27.67
CA ALA A 161 -32.95 -3.99 28.54
C ALA A 161 -34.33 -4.22 27.86
N ASP A 162 -34.39 -4.61 26.58
CA ASP A 162 -35.65 -4.83 25.84
C ASP A 162 -35.83 -6.33 25.64
N PRO A 163 -36.79 -6.97 26.33
CA PRO A 163 -36.93 -8.42 26.32
C PRO A 163 -37.27 -8.98 24.93
N ASP A 164 -37.96 -8.23 24.07
CA ASP A 164 -38.30 -8.70 22.73
C ASP A 164 -37.05 -8.81 21.85
N LEU A 165 -36.11 -7.87 22.00
CA LEU A 165 -34.84 -7.93 21.29
C LEU A 165 -33.94 -9.07 21.80
N VAL A 166 -33.95 -9.32 23.11
CA VAL A 166 -33.23 -10.47 23.69
C VAL A 166 -33.83 -11.79 23.18
N ARG A 167 -35.16 -11.92 23.18
CA ARG A 167 -35.87 -13.07 22.60
C ARG A 167 -35.56 -13.24 21.11
N HIS A 168 -35.57 -12.15 20.34
CA HIS A 168 -35.25 -12.20 18.91
C HIS A 168 -33.82 -12.67 18.66
N ALA A 169 -32.84 -12.16 19.42
CA ALA A 169 -31.46 -12.63 19.36
C ALA A 169 -31.33 -14.11 19.73
N LEU A 170 -31.97 -14.55 20.82
CA LEU A 170 -32.00 -15.97 21.21
C LEU A 170 -32.70 -16.84 20.15
N ARG A 171 -33.79 -16.36 19.54
CA ARG A 171 -34.53 -17.11 18.52
C ARG A 171 -33.71 -17.32 17.26
N THR A 172 -33.08 -16.24 16.80
CA THR A 172 -32.41 -16.13 15.50
C THR A 172 -30.98 -16.65 15.55
N LEU A 173 -30.19 -16.23 16.55
CA LEU A 173 -28.77 -16.59 16.65
C LEU A 173 -28.52 -17.76 17.61
N GLY A 174 -29.40 -17.97 18.59
CA GLY A 174 -29.21 -18.98 19.63
C GLY A 174 -29.44 -20.41 19.15
N ALA A 175 -30.44 -20.63 18.28
CA ALA A 175 -30.76 -21.97 17.75
C ALA A 175 -29.69 -22.52 16.80
N ASP A 176 -29.06 -21.65 16.02
CA ASP A 176 -28.02 -22.01 15.05
C ASP A 176 -26.62 -22.12 15.69
N GLY A 177 -26.54 -21.98 17.02
CA GLY A 177 -25.26 -22.03 17.75
C GLY A 177 -24.36 -20.81 17.49
N GLN A 178 -24.89 -19.73 16.91
CA GLN A 178 -24.12 -18.53 16.59
C GLN A 178 -23.85 -17.64 17.82
N LEU A 179 -24.68 -17.76 18.87
CA LEU A 179 -24.38 -17.20 20.18
C LEU A 179 -23.48 -18.13 21.00
N THR A 180 -22.45 -17.56 21.61
CA THR A 180 -21.60 -18.28 22.56
C THR A 180 -22.41 -18.72 23.80
N PRO A 181 -21.95 -19.72 24.57
CA PRO A 181 -22.58 -20.08 25.83
C PRO A 181 -22.74 -18.89 26.79
N ALA A 182 -21.75 -18.01 26.86
CA ALA A 182 -21.79 -16.82 27.72
C ALA A 182 -22.84 -15.79 27.25
N GLU A 183 -22.94 -15.53 25.94
CA GLU A 183 -23.97 -14.63 25.40
C GLU A 183 -25.39 -15.18 25.61
N ARG A 184 -25.58 -16.49 25.46
CA ARG A 184 -26.87 -17.14 25.76
C ARG A 184 -27.24 -17.03 27.23
N ALA A 185 -26.28 -17.30 28.11
CA ALA A 185 -26.47 -17.16 29.55
C ALA A 185 -26.84 -15.72 29.94
N LEU A 186 -26.11 -14.76 29.37
CA LEU A 186 -26.33 -13.34 29.59
C LEU A 186 -27.72 -12.90 29.08
N ALA A 187 -28.14 -13.35 27.90
CA ALA A 187 -29.48 -13.12 27.38
C ALA A 187 -30.57 -13.69 28.32
N LEU A 188 -30.40 -14.92 28.81
CA LEU A 188 -31.37 -15.54 29.72
C LEU A 188 -31.41 -14.83 31.08
N LEU A 189 -30.26 -14.41 31.62
CA LEU A 189 -30.23 -13.56 32.81
C LEU A 189 -30.94 -12.22 32.56
N ARG A 190 -30.77 -11.61 31.39
CA ARG A 190 -31.45 -10.35 31.06
C ARG A 190 -32.95 -10.53 31.00
N LEU A 191 -33.44 -11.60 30.39
CA LEU A 191 -34.87 -11.93 30.41
C LEU A 191 -35.37 -12.15 31.83
N TRP A 192 -34.60 -12.84 32.68
CA TRP A 192 -34.92 -13.00 34.09
C TRP A 192 -35.02 -11.64 34.80
N ASP A 193 -34.03 -10.76 34.63
CA ASP A 193 -34.02 -9.44 35.25
C ASP A 193 -35.22 -8.59 34.85
N THR A 194 -35.66 -8.67 33.59
CA THR A 194 -36.74 -7.81 33.07
C THR A 194 -38.14 -8.38 33.29
N GLU A 195 -38.30 -9.71 33.24
CA GLU A 195 -39.62 -10.35 33.19
C GLU A 195 -39.80 -11.48 34.23
N GLY A 196 -38.77 -11.78 35.02
CA GLY A 196 -38.80 -12.79 36.06
C GLY A 196 -38.45 -14.21 35.59
N ALA A 197 -38.35 -15.12 36.55
CA ALA A 197 -37.94 -16.51 36.32
C ALA A 197 -38.91 -17.28 35.40
N ASP A 198 -40.20 -16.99 35.48
CA ASP A 198 -41.23 -17.70 34.71
C ASP A 198 -41.11 -17.47 33.21
N ALA A 199 -40.73 -16.26 32.78
CA ALA A 199 -40.47 -15.96 31.37
C ALA A 199 -39.31 -16.80 30.81
N VAL A 200 -38.27 -17.02 31.64
CA VAL A 200 -37.16 -17.90 31.28
C VAL A 200 -37.61 -19.36 31.25
N ARG A 201 -38.43 -19.82 32.22
CA ARG A 201 -39.00 -21.18 32.21
C ARG A 201 -39.85 -21.44 30.97
N GLU A 202 -40.67 -20.48 30.56
CA GLU A 202 -41.47 -20.57 29.34
C GLU A 202 -40.58 -20.70 28.10
N TRP A 203 -39.62 -19.79 27.96
CA TRP A 203 -38.67 -19.80 26.84
C TRP A 203 -37.90 -21.11 26.70
N THR A 204 -37.43 -21.63 27.84
CA THR A 204 -36.64 -22.85 27.88
C THR A 204 -37.47 -24.09 27.54
N ARG A 205 -38.74 -24.15 27.96
CA ARG A 205 -39.69 -25.21 27.58
C ARG A 205 -39.94 -25.27 26.08
N GLU A 206 -40.11 -24.12 25.42
CA GLU A 206 -40.36 -24.07 23.97
C GLU A 206 -39.21 -24.61 23.12
N ARG A 207 -37.98 -24.68 23.66
CA ARG A 207 -36.75 -24.96 22.89
C ARG A 207 -35.82 -25.99 23.54
N GLN A 208 -36.38 -26.99 24.23
CA GLN A 208 -35.60 -28.03 24.92
C GLN A 208 -34.51 -28.70 24.06
N ASP A 209 -34.74 -28.86 22.75
CA ASP A 209 -33.80 -29.53 21.86
C ASP A 209 -32.61 -28.67 21.39
N ALA A 210 -32.76 -27.34 21.37
CA ALA A 210 -31.75 -26.42 20.81
C ALA A 210 -30.63 -26.06 21.79
N TYR A 211 -30.79 -26.35 23.09
CA TYR A 211 -29.91 -25.84 24.16
C TYR A 211 -29.46 -26.94 25.14
N ARG A 212 -28.59 -27.86 24.70
CA ARG A 212 -27.95 -28.84 25.60
C ARG A 212 -26.76 -28.20 26.36
N GLY A 213 -26.69 -28.34 27.68
CA GLY A 213 -25.57 -27.84 28.52
C GLY A 213 -26.00 -26.83 29.58
N LEU A 214 -25.41 -25.62 29.56
CA LEU A 214 -25.61 -24.49 30.49
C LEU A 214 -27.08 -24.18 30.84
N HIS A 215 -28.00 -24.59 29.96
CA HIS A 215 -29.45 -24.58 30.15
C HIS A 215 -29.94 -25.40 31.35
N ARG A 216 -29.35 -26.56 31.65
CA ARG A 216 -29.71 -27.36 32.84
C ARG A 216 -29.35 -26.61 34.12
N GLN A 217 -28.14 -26.06 34.19
CA GLN A 217 -27.70 -25.22 35.32
C GLN A 217 -28.60 -23.99 35.49
N LEU A 218 -29.05 -23.39 34.38
CA LEU A 218 -29.96 -22.25 34.42
C LEU A 218 -31.38 -22.63 34.86
N LEU A 219 -31.88 -23.80 34.44
CA LEU A 219 -33.16 -24.33 34.92
C LEU A 219 -33.12 -24.67 36.41
N ASP A 220 -32.04 -25.30 36.87
CA ASP A 220 -31.82 -25.60 38.30
C ASP A 220 -31.79 -24.30 39.12
N ALA A 221 -31.27 -23.21 38.55
CA ALA A 221 -31.21 -21.91 39.21
C ALA A 221 -32.53 -21.16 39.30
N LEU A 222 -33.49 -21.42 38.41
CA LEU A 222 -34.79 -20.74 38.49
C LEU A 222 -35.53 -21.09 39.78
N ASP A 223 -35.21 -22.23 40.38
CA ASP A 223 -35.79 -22.73 41.63
C ASP A 223 -34.94 -22.40 42.87
N ASP A 224 -33.70 -21.91 42.70
CA ASP A 224 -32.77 -21.55 43.78
C ASP A 224 -32.03 -20.21 43.49
N PRO A 225 -32.36 -19.11 44.20
CA PRO A 225 -31.70 -17.82 44.05
C PRO A 225 -30.18 -17.82 44.28
N GLU A 226 -29.63 -18.76 45.07
CA GLU A 226 -28.17 -18.84 45.27
C GLU A 226 -27.46 -19.28 43.98
N VAL A 227 -28.09 -20.13 43.18
CA VAL A 227 -27.55 -20.59 41.90
C VAL A 227 -27.58 -19.48 40.83
N ARG A 228 -28.42 -18.44 41.00
CA ARG A 228 -28.32 -17.22 40.17
C ARG A 228 -26.96 -16.54 40.34
N VAL A 229 -26.48 -16.43 41.57
CA VAL A 229 -25.15 -15.87 41.87
C VAL A 229 -24.07 -16.73 41.22
N ASP A 230 -24.22 -18.05 41.23
CA ASP A 230 -23.29 -18.97 40.55
C ASP A 230 -23.32 -18.82 39.03
N ILE A 231 -24.46 -18.52 38.42
CA ILE A 231 -24.56 -18.26 36.97
C ILE A 231 -23.95 -16.91 36.61
N GLU A 232 -24.22 -15.87 37.39
CA GLU A 232 -23.56 -14.57 37.25
C GLU A 232 -22.05 -14.74 37.39
N ALA A 233 -21.58 -15.46 38.42
CA ALA A 233 -20.18 -15.80 38.62
C ALA A 233 -19.63 -16.64 37.45
N THR A 234 -20.40 -17.57 36.89
CA THR A 234 -20.00 -18.39 35.74
C THR A 234 -19.90 -17.56 34.46
N ILE A 235 -20.79 -16.60 34.25
CA ILE A 235 -20.74 -15.67 33.11
C ILE A 235 -19.55 -14.74 33.26
N LEU A 236 -19.35 -14.15 34.43
CA LEU A 236 -18.21 -13.29 34.74
C LEU A 236 -16.90 -14.08 34.62
N ALA A 237 -16.84 -15.30 35.15
CA ALA A 237 -15.70 -16.17 35.01
C ALA A 237 -15.48 -16.57 33.56
N ALA A 238 -16.53 -16.88 32.79
CA ALA A 238 -16.42 -17.22 31.38
C ALA A 238 -15.96 -16.02 30.55
N ALA A 239 -16.42 -14.82 30.86
CA ALA A 239 -16.04 -13.63 30.13
C ALA A 239 -14.82 -12.92 30.74
N SER A 240 -14.21 -13.50 31.78
CA SER A 240 -12.93 -13.05 32.33
C SER A 240 -11.83 -13.16 31.26
N PRO A 241 -10.85 -12.23 31.28
CA PRO A 241 -9.69 -12.31 30.41
C PRO A 241 -8.96 -13.67 30.49
N GLU A 242 -8.89 -14.30 31.66
CA GLU A 242 -8.26 -15.61 31.87
C GLU A 242 -9.03 -16.75 31.19
N SER A 243 -10.37 -16.74 31.26
CA SER A 243 -11.18 -17.72 30.52
C SER A 243 -11.15 -17.50 29.03
N PHE A 244 -11.07 -16.24 28.58
CA PHE A 244 -10.84 -15.90 27.19
C PHE A 244 -9.52 -16.50 26.68
N VAL A 245 -8.43 -16.28 27.41
CA VAL A 245 -7.10 -16.86 27.13
C VAL A 245 -7.17 -18.38 27.11
N ARG A 246 -7.83 -19.00 28.10
CA ARG A 246 -7.99 -20.44 28.18
C ARG A 246 -8.77 -20.99 26.98
N ARG A 247 -9.78 -20.27 26.48
CA ARG A 247 -10.52 -20.66 25.27
C ARG A 247 -9.69 -20.52 24.02
N LEU A 248 -8.94 -19.42 23.84
CA LEU A 248 -8.01 -19.27 22.73
C LEU A 248 -7.04 -20.46 22.69
N ARG A 249 -6.43 -20.79 23.84
CA ARG A 249 -5.53 -21.93 23.99
C ARG A 249 -6.20 -23.29 23.75
N ALA A 250 -7.45 -23.47 24.17
CA ALA A 250 -8.17 -24.72 23.93
C ALA A 250 -8.50 -24.94 22.44
N VAL A 251 -8.50 -23.87 21.62
CA VAL A 251 -8.70 -23.94 20.17
C VAL A 251 -7.40 -24.27 19.44
N GLU A 252 -6.23 -24.11 20.06
CA GLU A 252 -4.87 -24.45 19.54
C GLU A 252 -4.61 -25.97 19.35
N GLY A 253 -5.65 -26.81 19.24
CA GLY A 253 -5.49 -28.18 18.77
C GLY A 253 -4.80 -28.25 17.40
N PRO A 254 -4.24 -29.40 16.99
CA PRO A 254 -3.28 -29.53 15.88
C PRO A 254 -3.79 -29.17 14.46
N THR A 255 -4.98 -28.59 14.31
CA THR A 255 -5.52 -28.13 13.02
C THR A 255 -5.51 -26.60 12.96
N ARG A 256 -4.47 -26.07 12.32
CA ARG A 256 -4.16 -24.64 12.12
C ARG A 256 -5.29 -23.76 11.57
N SER A 257 -6.36 -24.31 10.99
CA SER A 257 -7.37 -23.51 10.26
C SER A 257 -8.58 -23.02 11.09
N ARG A 258 -8.61 -23.25 12.41
CA ARG A 258 -9.82 -22.99 13.23
C ARG A 258 -9.79 -21.70 14.05
N LEU A 259 -8.63 -21.04 14.17
CA LEU A 259 -8.48 -19.84 14.99
C LEU A 259 -9.04 -18.57 14.33
N ALA A 260 -8.84 -18.38 13.02
CA ALA A 260 -9.33 -17.21 12.30
C ALA A 260 -10.87 -16.94 12.42
N PRO A 261 -11.77 -17.94 12.42
CA PRO A 261 -13.18 -17.72 12.73
C PRO A 261 -13.51 -17.72 14.24
N ALA A 262 -12.64 -18.30 15.08
CA ALA A 262 -12.84 -18.36 16.53
C ALA A 262 -12.45 -17.04 17.22
N VAL A 263 -11.41 -16.34 16.78
CA VAL A 263 -11.02 -15.04 17.34
C VAL A 263 -12.17 -14.04 17.27
N PRO A 264 -12.89 -13.85 16.14
CA PRO A 264 -14.12 -13.06 16.10
C PRO A 264 -15.17 -13.54 17.10
N ALA A 265 -15.45 -14.85 17.16
CA ALA A 265 -16.48 -15.41 18.04
C ALA A 265 -16.16 -15.26 19.53
N VAL A 266 -14.88 -15.31 19.91
CA VAL A 266 -14.41 -15.18 21.29
C VAL A 266 -14.19 -13.69 21.65
N SER A 267 -13.81 -12.86 20.68
CA SER A 267 -13.61 -11.41 20.81
C SER A 267 -14.91 -10.61 20.93
N MET A 268 -16.03 -11.23 20.55
CA MET A 268 -17.38 -10.76 20.85
C MET A 268 -17.77 -11.03 22.31
N ALA A 269 -16.90 -11.48 23.21
CA ALA A 269 -17.26 -11.65 24.62
C ALA A 269 -17.66 -10.31 25.30
N PRO A 270 -18.58 -10.33 26.29
CA PRO A 270 -19.26 -9.15 26.85
C PRO A 270 -18.40 -8.15 27.63
N HIS A 271 -17.07 -8.32 27.74
CA HIS A 271 -16.25 -7.54 28.65
C HIS A 271 -15.08 -6.88 27.93
N THR A 272 -14.77 -5.66 28.36
CA THR A 272 -13.58 -4.91 27.99
C THR A 272 -12.34 -5.75 28.24
N PHE A 273 -11.59 -6.03 27.17
CA PHE A 273 -10.31 -6.75 27.27
C PHE A 273 -9.34 -5.96 28.13
N SER A 274 -8.74 -6.62 29.12
CA SER A 274 -7.56 -6.09 29.80
C SER A 274 -6.33 -6.55 29.04
N TRP A 275 -5.75 -5.63 28.28
CA TRP A 275 -4.49 -5.79 27.57
C TRP A 275 -3.36 -6.35 28.46
N PRO A 276 -3.18 -5.90 29.72
CA PRO A 276 -2.24 -6.53 30.66
C PRO A 276 -2.47 -8.03 30.92
N VAL A 277 -3.71 -8.50 30.92
CA VAL A 277 -3.98 -9.94 31.11
C VAL A 277 -3.63 -10.72 29.84
N LEU A 278 -3.99 -10.20 28.66
CA LEU A 278 -3.63 -10.82 27.37
C LEU A 278 -2.10 -10.88 27.20
N ALA A 279 -1.40 -9.81 27.56
CA ALA A 279 0.05 -9.75 27.61
C ALA A 279 0.64 -10.81 28.55
N ARG A 280 0.17 -10.89 29.81
CA ARG A 280 0.61 -11.95 30.74
C ARG A 280 0.34 -13.33 30.19
N ALA A 281 -0.83 -13.56 29.61
CA ALA A 281 -1.16 -14.84 28.99
C ALA A 281 -0.24 -15.18 27.83
N HIS A 282 0.01 -14.25 26.93
CA HIS A 282 0.96 -14.39 25.84
C HIS A 282 2.37 -14.72 26.38
N HIS A 283 2.81 -14.06 27.46
CA HIS A 283 4.08 -14.38 28.10
C HIS A 283 4.16 -15.80 28.67
N HIS A 284 3.06 -16.35 29.18
CA HIS A 284 3.02 -17.72 29.70
C HIS A 284 2.92 -18.76 28.57
N SER A 285 2.22 -18.43 27.47
CA SER A 285 2.10 -19.26 26.27
C SER A 285 1.80 -18.32 25.11
N ALA A 286 2.75 -18.24 24.17
CA ALA A 286 2.66 -17.30 23.06
C ALA A 286 1.45 -17.60 22.19
N PHE A 287 0.65 -16.57 21.92
CA PHE A 287 -0.39 -16.62 20.88
C PHE A 287 0.26 -16.69 19.50
N LEU A 288 -0.49 -17.17 18.49
CA LEU A 288 -0.05 -17.12 17.11
C LEU A 288 -0.08 -15.69 16.57
N ALA A 289 0.75 -15.41 15.56
CA ALA A 289 0.85 -14.08 14.93
C ALA A 289 -0.51 -13.59 14.41
N ASP A 290 -1.25 -14.45 13.71
CA ASP A 290 -2.60 -14.16 13.20
C ASP A 290 -3.58 -13.78 14.33
N ASP A 291 -3.47 -14.42 15.50
CA ASP A 291 -4.34 -14.13 16.65
C ASP A 291 -4.01 -12.78 17.26
N VAL A 292 -2.72 -12.48 17.42
CA VAL A 292 -2.24 -11.17 17.88
C VAL A 292 -2.69 -10.09 16.90
N GLU A 293 -2.55 -10.33 15.61
CA GLU A 293 -2.97 -9.39 14.58
C GLU A 293 -4.47 -9.13 14.60
N GLN A 294 -5.30 -10.18 14.68
CA GLN A 294 -6.75 -10.00 14.76
C GLN A 294 -7.17 -9.28 16.04
N LEU A 295 -6.53 -9.58 17.18
CA LEU A 295 -6.74 -8.85 18.42
C LEU A 295 -6.39 -7.37 18.26
N VAL A 296 -5.27 -7.07 17.60
CA VAL A 296 -4.76 -5.73 17.33
C VAL A 296 -5.64 -4.95 16.35
N ARG A 297 -6.04 -5.55 15.22
CA ARG A 297 -6.93 -4.95 14.21
C ARG A 297 -8.31 -4.66 14.80
N ARG A 298 -8.90 -5.62 15.51
CA ARG A 298 -10.30 -5.54 15.97
C ARG A 298 -10.46 -4.67 17.20
N HIS A 299 -9.49 -4.70 18.12
CA HIS A 299 -9.63 -3.95 19.36
C HIS A 299 -8.93 -2.60 19.29
N GLY A 300 -7.84 -2.43 18.54
CA GLY A 300 -7.01 -1.22 18.61
C GLY A 300 -5.77 -1.47 19.47
N TRP A 301 -4.93 -0.45 19.67
CA TRP A 301 -3.58 -0.66 20.22
C TRP A 301 -3.42 -0.11 21.64
N ASP A 302 -3.05 -1.01 22.56
CA ASP A 302 -2.34 -0.65 23.76
C ASP A 302 -0.85 -0.93 23.55
N HIS A 303 -0.06 0.14 23.52
CA HIS A 303 1.38 0.13 23.24
C HIS A 303 2.19 -0.67 24.27
N ALA A 304 1.71 -0.79 25.51
CA ALA A 304 2.38 -1.57 26.55
C ALA A 304 2.13 -3.07 26.34
N ALA A 305 0.90 -3.46 26.00
CA ALA A 305 0.57 -4.85 25.74
C ALA A 305 1.06 -5.34 24.37
N LEU A 306 1.07 -4.49 23.35
CA LEU A 306 1.71 -4.82 22.08
C LEU A 306 3.20 -5.07 22.29
N ARG A 307 3.89 -4.25 23.10
CA ARG A 307 5.29 -4.52 23.47
C ARG A 307 5.47 -5.80 24.26
N ALA A 308 4.52 -6.16 25.12
CA ALA A 308 4.57 -7.43 25.85
C ALA A 308 4.27 -8.65 24.94
N MET A 309 3.46 -8.47 23.89
CA MET A 309 3.14 -9.52 22.91
C MET A 309 4.16 -9.59 21.76
N VAL A 310 4.91 -8.52 21.51
CA VAL A 310 5.86 -8.36 20.40
C VAL A 310 7.32 -8.29 20.91
N GLY A 311 7.54 -8.18 22.22
CA GLY A 311 8.84 -7.86 22.82
C GLY A 311 9.40 -8.89 23.81
N VAL A 312 10.72 -8.77 23.95
CA VAL A 312 11.70 -9.54 24.73
C VAL A 312 11.19 -10.05 26.08
N ASP A 313 11.51 -11.29 26.43
CA ASP A 313 11.10 -11.83 27.73
C ASP A 313 11.90 -11.30 28.92
N ALA A 314 11.47 -11.70 30.12
CA ALA A 314 12.10 -11.32 31.38
C ALA A 314 13.57 -11.74 31.51
N ALA A 315 14.10 -12.58 30.61
CA ALA A 315 15.52 -12.96 30.57
C ALA A 315 16.33 -12.17 29.53
N GLY A 316 15.74 -11.15 28.89
CA GLY A 316 16.39 -10.36 27.85
C GLY A 316 16.55 -11.09 26.53
N GLN A 317 15.82 -12.19 26.31
CA GLN A 317 15.83 -12.93 25.04
C GLN A 317 14.72 -12.43 24.10
N PRO A 318 15.03 -12.07 22.83
CA PRO A 318 14.01 -11.66 21.86
C PRO A 318 13.00 -12.79 21.65
N ARG A 319 11.71 -12.55 21.96
CA ARG A 319 10.65 -13.57 21.89
C ARG A 319 9.85 -13.60 20.60
N LEU A 320 10.33 -12.93 19.56
CA LEU A 320 9.72 -13.00 18.24
C LEU A 320 10.05 -14.32 17.50
N THR A 321 10.57 -15.35 18.19
CA THR A 321 11.06 -16.61 17.58
C THR A 321 9.98 -17.45 16.88
N ASN A 322 8.72 -17.03 16.87
CA ASN A 322 7.65 -17.64 16.06
C ASN A 322 6.99 -16.69 15.06
N TRP A 323 7.70 -15.68 14.56
CA TRP A 323 7.38 -15.05 13.27
C TRP A 323 7.76 -16.02 12.13
N ARG A 324 7.15 -17.22 12.13
CA ARG A 324 7.18 -18.05 10.94
C ARG A 324 6.17 -17.45 9.99
N ALA A 325 6.57 -17.30 8.73
CA ALA A 325 5.67 -17.12 7.60
C ALA A 325 4.65 -18.27 7.54
N SER A 326 3.63 -18.23 8.40
CA SER A 326 2.51 -19.16 8.40
C SER A 326 1.51 -18.71 7.36
N GLU A 327 1.53 -19.37 6.21
CA GLU A 327 0.35 -19.83 5.47
C GLU A 327 -0.93 -18.96 5.50
N GLY A 328 -0.90 -17.65 5.19
CA GLY A 328 -2.09 -17.00 4.61
C GLY A 328 -2.37 -15.52 4.83
N VAL A 329 -1.53 -14.79 5.57
CA VAL A 329 -1.84 -13.41 5.98
C VAL A 329 -0.93 -12.40 5.28
N ASP A 330 -1.44 -11.19 5.07
CA ASP A 330 -0.71 -10.06 4.47
C ASP A 330 0.12 -9.38 5.59
N ASP A 331 1.31 -9.92 5.84
CA ASP A 331 2.19 -9.63 6.99
C ASP A 331 2.67 -8.15 7.07
N GLY A 332 2.45 -7.35 6.02
CA GLY A 332 2.70 -5.91 6.01
C GLY A 332 1.87 -5.14 7.04
N ASP A 333 0.68 -5.61 7.40
CA ASP A 333 -0.22 -4.93 8.33
C ASP A 333 0.31 -4.94 9.78
N LEU A 334 1.06 -5.97 10.18
CA LEU A 334 1.67 -6.07 11.51
C LEU A 334 2.88 -5.13 11.68
N THR A 335 3.70 -4.94 10.65
CA THR A 335 4.83 -3.99 10.72
C THR A 335 4.35 -2.55 10.64
N THR A 336 3.35 -2.29 9.78
CA THR A 336 2.54 -1.07 9.83
C THR A 336 2.01 -0.83 11.24
N ALA A 337 1.53 -1.90 11.90
CA ALA A 337 0.99 -1.78 13.23
C ALA A 337 2.06 -1.44 14.29
N ALA A 338 3.18 -2.15 14.30
CA ALA A 338 4.27 -1.88 15.22
C ALA A 338 4.86 -0.47 15.04
N LEU A 339 4.98 0.00 13.80
CA LEU A 339 5.55 1.32 13.51
C LEU A 339 4.65 2.47 13.92
N ALA A 340 3.35 2.42 13.61
CA ALA A 340 2.46 3.45 14.09
C ALA A 340 2.29 3.38 15.62
N ALA A 341 2.64 2.24 16.25
CA ALA A 341 2.63 2.08 17.70
C ALA A 341 3.85 2.76 18.36
N CYS A 342 4.83 3.19 17.59
CA CYS A 342 5.90 4.02 18.11
C CYS A 342 5.34 5.45 18.26
N GLU A 343 5.43 6.06 19.44
CA GLU A 343 5.05 7.46 19.68
C GLU A 343 6.25 8.39 19.39
N PRO A 344 6.04 9.67 18.98
CA PRO A 344 7.16 10.55 18.60
C PRO A 344 7.73 11.24 19.83
N VAL A 345 6.92 11.33 20.88
CA VAL A 345 7.22 11.93 22.16
C VAL A 345 7.08 10.82 23.19
N ARG A 346 8.11 10.66 24.02
CA ARG A 346 8.16 9.65 25.09
C ARG A 346 6.98 9.81 26.04
N THR A 347 5.87 9.14 25.77
CA THR A 347 5.18 8.47 26.86
C THR A 347 6.21 7.48 27.39
N ALA A 348 6.46 7.49 28.72
CA ALA A 348 7.57 6.75 29.33
C ALA A 348 7.60 5.26 28.95
N ASP A 349 6.45 4.77 28.50
CA ASP A 349 6.18 3.39 28.13
C ASP A 349 5.75 3.27 26.66
N ALA A 350 6.38 3.89 25.65
CA ALA A 350 6.23 3.56 24.21
C ALA A 350 7.59 3.17 23.59
N PRO A 351 7.69 2.15 22.72
CA PRO A 351 8.98 1.79 22.12
C PRO A 351 9.36 2.90 21.14
N SER A 352 10.62 3.29 21.15
CA SER A 352 11.12 4.16 20.09
C SER A 352 11.19 3.37 18.78
N VAL A 353 11.17 4.07 17.66
CA VAL A 353 11.41 3.44 16.35
C VAL A 353 12.81 2.81 16.29
N ASP A 354 13.76 3.35 17.04
CA ASP A 354 15.11 2.81 17.17
C ASP A 354 15.06 1.44 17.87
N ASP A 355 14.33 1.34 19.00
CA ASP A 355 14.15 0.10 19.75
C ASP A 355 13.52 -0.98 18.87
N LEU A 356 12.50 -0.63 18.08
CA LEU A 356 11.86 -1.56 17.14
C LEU A 356 12.88 -2.09 16.12
N VAL A 357 13.71 -1.23 15.54
CA VAL A 357 14.73 -1.64 14.56
C VAL A 357 15.85 -2.48 15.20
N THR A 358 16.24 -2.18 16.44
CA THR A 358 17.37 -2.85 17.10
C THR A 358 16.97 -4.12 17.84
N GLU A 359 15.71 -4.26 18.26
CA GLU A 359 15.24 -5.37 19.09
C GLU A 359 14.31 -6.34 18.35
N ALA A 360 13.75 -5.95 17.20
CA ALA A 360 12.92 -6.84 16.40
C ALA A 360 13.71 -8.06 15.91
N ALA A 361 13.15 -9.23 16.16
CA ALA A 361 13.62 -10.54 15.75
C ALA A 361 12.45 -11.29 15.05
N PRO A 362 12.67 -12.40 14.33
CA PRO A 362 13.89 -12.63 13.58
C PRO A 362 14.13 -11.41 12.68
N ALA A 363 15.33 -10.85 12.73
CA ALA A 363 15.67 -9.59 12.09
C ALA A 363 15.27 -9.52 10.61
N TRP A 364 15.40 -10.66 9.93
CA TRP A 364 15.12 -10.76 8.52
C TRP A 364 13.62 -10.72 8.20
N ALA A 365 12.80 -11.38 9.01
CA ALA A 365 11.34 -11.32 8.87
C ALA A 365 10.83 -9.89 9.11
N PHE A 366 11.39 -9.18 10.10
CA PHE A 366 11.12 -7.76 10.30
C PHE A 366 11.41 -6.95 9.03
N LEU A 367 12.59 -7.13 8.42
CA LEU A 367 12.98 -6.39 7.22
C LEU A 367 12.12 -6.71 6.00
N GLU A 368 11.69 -7.97 5.85
CA GLU A 368 10.77 -8.40 4.79
C GLU A 368 9.42 -7.70 4.94
N ASN A 369 8.82 -7.78 6.13
CA ASN A 369 7.53 -7.18 6.42
C ASN A 369 7.60 -5.65 6.40
N TYR A 370 8.71 -5.07 6.83
CA TYR A 370 8.99 -3.64 6.73
C TYR A 370 9.05 -3.18 5.27
N ALA A 371 9.74 -3.93 4.41
CA ALA A 371 9.85 -3.60 3.00
C ALA A 371 8.49 -3.73 2.27
N GLU A 372 7.68 -4.72 2.65
CA GLU A 372 6.32 -4.92 2.13
C GLU A 372 5.37 -3.82 2.60
N ALA A 373 5.32 -3.53 3.90
CA ALA A 373 4.50 -2.48 4.49
C ALA A 373 4.84 -1.09 3.93
N HIS A 374 6.12 -0.80 3.73
CA HIS A 374 6.56 0.46 3.11
C HIS A 374 6.16 0.56 1.63
N ALA A 375 5.99 -0.56 0.92
CA ALA A 375 5.63 -0.53 -0.49
C ALA A 375 4.12 -0.28 -0.74
N GLN A 376 3.29 -0.28 0.30
CA GLN A 376 1.85 -0.07 0.18
C GLN A 376 1.51 1.41 -0.07
N PRO A 377 0.70 1.76 -1.09
CA PRO A 377 0.37 3.16 -1.43
C PRO A 377 -0.48 3.91 -0.37
N SER A 378 -1.14 3.20 0.54
CA SER A 378 -2.17 3.73 1.45
C SER A 378 -1.67 4.16 2.83
N THR A 379 -0.35 4.21 3.05
CA THR A 379 0.25 4.52 4.34
C THR A 379 -0.09 5.96 4.78
N GLY A 380 -0.81 6.15 5.89
CA GLY A 380 -1.15 7.50 6.39
C GLY A 380 0.08 8.33 6.81
N ARG A 381 -0.04 9.67 6.85
CA ARG A 381 1.07 10.62 7.18
C ARG A 381 1.88 10.23 8.41
N ARG A 382 1.21 9.92 9.53
CA ARG A 382 1.88 9.53 10.79
C ARG A 382 2.74 8.28 10.62
N LEU A 383 2.25 7.29 9.88
CA LEU A 383 2.96 6.04 9.67
C LEU A 383 4.16 6.22 8.72
N ARG A 384 4.05 7.13 7.74
CA ARG A 384 5.20 7.53 6.89
C ARG A 384 6.32 8.20 7.66
N GLU A 385 6.01 9.11 8.59
CA GLU A 385 7.01 9.71 9.48
C GLU A 385 7.75 8.61 10.29
N ARG A 386 7.07 7.51 10.64
CA ARG A 386 7.69 6.35 11.31
C ARG A 386 8.59 5.54 10.40
N PHE A 387 8.17 5.29 9.17
CA PHE A 387 9.02 4.67 8.17
C PHE A 387 10.30 5.48 7.94
N ALA A 388 10.21 6.81 7.85
CA ALA A 388 11.40 7.66 7.74
C ALA A 388 12.34 7.56 8.95
N LEU A 389 11.78 7.50 10.17
CA LEU A 389 12.57 7.28 11.39
C LEU A 389 13.22 5.89 11.42
N ALA A 390 12.51 4.86 10.94
CA ALA A 390 13.02 3.50 10.85
C ALA A 390 14.12 3.37 9.83
N ASP A 391 14.00 4.01 8.66
CA ASP A 391 15.09 4.09 7.67
C ASP A 391 16.32 4.80 8.24
N ALA A 392 16.11 5.88 9.00
CA ALA A 392 17.22 6.59 9.63
C ALA A 392 17.93 5.70 10.67
N ALA A 393 17.18 4.92 11.45
CA ALA A 393 17.72 3.95 12.40
C ALA A 393 18.46 2.79 11.70
N LEU A 394 17.83 2.19 10.68
CA LEU A 394 18.45 1.16 9.83
C LEU A 394 19.75 1.68 9.19
N GLY A 395 19.71 2.89 8.63
CA GLY A 395 20.88 3.50 7.99
C GLY A 395 22.01 3.82 8.96
N ARG A 396 21.72 4.22 10.20
CA ARG A 396 22.73 4.34 11.26
C ARG A 396 23.33 2.97 11.59
N LEU A 397 22.48 1.97 11.88
CA LEU A 397 22.93 0.64 12.28
C LEU A 397 23.82 -0.01 11.21
N VAL A 398 23.40 0.05 9.95
CA VAL A 398 24.16 -0.47 8.80
C VAL A 398 25.48 0.27 8.64
N ARG A 399 25.48 1.61 8.69
CA ARG A 399 26.70 2.41 8.53
C ARG A 399 27.70 2.18 9.66
N ASP A 400 27.22 2.16 10.91
CA ASP A 400 28.06 2.12 12.10
C ASP A 400 28.64 0.72 12.34
N ARG A 401 27.91 -0.33 11.96
CA ARG A 401 28.34 -1.72 12.20
C ARG A 401 28.86 -2.42 10.95
N LEU A 402 28.10 -2.40 9.86
CA LEU A 402 28.41 -3.17 8.65
C LEU A 402 29.34 -2.39 7.71
N GLY A 403 29.16 -1.07 7.64
CA GLY A 403 29.99 -0.16 6.85
C GLY A 403 30.07 -0.57 5.38
N ASP A 404 31.29 -0.53 4.84
CA ASP A 404 31.60 -0.88 3.46
C ASP A 404 32.19 -2.30 3.30
N ASP A 405 32.07 -3.17 4.31
CA ASP A 405 32.54 -4.57 4.25
C ASP A 405 31.60 -5.44 3.41
N VAL A 406 31.92 -5.51 2.11
CA VAL A 406 31.18 -6.31 1.11
C VAL A 406 31.02 -7.77 1.52
N ASP A 407 32.03 -8.38 2.14
CA ASP A 407 31.96 -9.79 2.54
C ASP A 407 31.00 -9.97 3.72
N ALA A 408 30.98 -9.03 4.67
CA ALA A 408 30.01 -9.05 5.76
C ALA A 408 28.57 -8.86 5.24
N TRP A 409 28.35 -8.01 4.24
CA TRP A 409 27.04 -7.89 3.59
C TRP A 409 26.59 -9.21 2.93
N VAL A 410 27.49 -9.89 2.22
CA VAL A 410 27.20 -11.20 1.62
C VAL A 410 26.89 -12.24 2.69
N ARG A 411 27.65 -12.28 3.79
CA ARG A 411 27.39 -13.19 4.92
C ARG A 411 26.07 -12.88 5.61
N MET A 412 25.72 -11.61 5.79
CA MET A 412 24.43 -11.20 6.33
C MET A 412 23.27 -11.70 5.47
N ALA A 413 23.38 -11.57 4.14
CA ALA A 413 22.38 -12.08 3.19
C ALA A 413 22.13 -13.59 3.34
N ARG A 414 23.20 -14.34 3.65
CA ARG A 414 23.17 -15.79 3.84
C ARG A 414 22.56 -16.17 5.18
N LEU A 415 23.00 -15.53 6.25
CA LEU A 415 22.58 -15.83 7.62
C LEU A 415 21.14 -15.38 7.88
N GLY A 416 20.76 -14.22 7.32
CA GLY A 416 19.53 -13.49 7.59
C GLY A 416 18.27 -14.35 7.63
N PRO A 417 17.90 -15.06 6.55
CA PRO A 417 16.65 -15.85 6.50
C PRO A 417 16.52 -16.92 7.59
N SER A 418 17.64 -17.36 8.17
CA SER A 418 17.68 -18.37 9.25
C SER A 418 18.00 -17.78 10.62
N TRP A 419 18.31 -16.48 10.70
CA TRP A 419 18.79 -15.85 11.92
C TRP A 419 17.65 -15.57 12.88
N PRO A 420 17.62 -16.19 14.07
CA PRO A 420 16.51 -16.04 15.02
C PRO A 420 16.59 -14.75 15.85
N GLY A 421 17.74 -14.07 15.85
CA GLY A 421 18.00 -12.90 16.70
C GLY A 421 17.62 -11.57 16.05
N ALA A 422 17.94 -10.49 16.75
CA ALA A 422 17.70 -9.13 16.30
C ALA A 422 18.73 -8.65 15.26
N LEU A 423 18.44 -7.53 14.57
CA LEU A 423 19.27 -7.04 13.48
C LEU A 423 20.72 -6.72 13.89
N PRO A 424 21.00 -6.12 15.06
CA PRO A 424 22.36 -5.91 15.53
C PRO A 424 23.13 -7.23 15.68
N SER A 425 22.51 -8.30 16.20
CA SER A 425 23.19 -9.58 16.38
C SER A 425 23.39 -10.33 15.06
N LEU A 426 22.49 -10.16 14.09
CA LEU A 426 22.69 -10.65 12.72
C LEU A 426 23.90 -9.98 12.07
N ILE A 427 24.00 -8.65 12.19
CA ILE A 427 25.13 -7.89 11.64
C ILE A 427 26.43 -8.30 12.34
N ASP A 428 26.45 -8.37 13.67
CA ASP A 428 27.62 -8.80 14.43
C ASP A 428 28.06 -10.22 14.05
N ALA A 429 27.11 -11.14 13.86
CA ALA A 429 27.42 -12.48 13.41
C ALA A 429 28.00 -12.51 12.00
N ALA A 430 27.49 -11.67 11.09
CA ALA A 430 28.02 -11.52 9.74
C ALA A 430 29.42 -10.89 9.71
N ILE A 431 29.77 -10.04 10.68
CA ILE A 431 31.12 -9.47 10.82
C ILE A 431 32.08 -10.49 11.45
N CYS A 432 31.66 -11.13 12.55
CA CYS A 432 32.48 -12.03 13.36
C CYS A 432 32.71 -13.41 12.73
N THR A 433 31.93 -13.80 11.72
CA THR A 433 32.27 -14.95 10.86
C THR A 433 33.45 -14.57 9.96
N THR A 434 34.61 -14.36 10.57
CA THR A 434 35.90 -14.37 9.87
C THR A 434 36.07 -15.74 9.21
N ARG A 435 36.68 -15.78 8.03
CA ARG A 435 37.15 -17.02 7.36
C ARG A 435 38.04 -17.80 8.33
N SER A 436 37.44 -18.56 9.23
CA SER A 436 38.16 -19.42 10.16
C SER A 436 38.58 -20.66 9.37
N GLY A 437 39.80 -20.61 8.82
CA GLY A 437 40.67 -21.78 8.65
C GLY A 437 40.67 -22.47 7.29
N ASP A 438 41.61 -22.07 6.43
CA ASP A 438 42.73 -22.90 5.95
C ASP A 438 42.45 -24.34 5.46
N GLY A 439 41.48 -24.52 4.55
CA GLY A 439 41.39 -25.73 3.74
C GLY A 439 41.18 -25.37 2.28
N ASP A 440 42.04 -25.85 1.39
CA ASP A 440 42.13 -25.61 -0.05
C ASP A 440 40.90 -26.06 -0.89
N GLY A 441 39.68 -25.87 -0.39
CA GLY A 441 38.43 -26.04 -1.12
C GLY A 441 38.04 -24.76 -1.87
N GLU A 442 38.89 -24.29 -2.78
CA GLU A 442 38.62 -23.09 -3.57
C GLU A 442 37.41 -23.28 -4.52
N ASN A 443 36.50 -22.30 -4.49
CA ASN A 443 35.54 -21.90 -5.54
C ASN A 443 34.21 -22.64 -5.79
N GLU A 444 33.91 -23.84 -5.28
CA GLU A 444 32.59 -24.45 -5.61
C GLU A 444 31.40 -23.89 -4.80
N ALA A 445 31.62 -23.30 -3.62
CA ALA A 445 30.53 -22.85 -2.75
C ALA A 445 30.03 -21.42 -3.01
N SER A 446 30.69 -20.60 -3.84
CA SER A 446 30.21 -19.24 -4.13
C SER A 446 29.02 -19.22 -5.09
N ASP A 447 28.90 -20.21 -5.97
CA ASP A 447 27.79 -20.31 -6.94
C ASP A 447 26.52 -20.94 -6.33
N GLU A 448 26.64 -21.82 -5.33
CA GLU A 448 25.48 -22.47 -4.68
C GLU A 448 24.70 -21.56 -3.74
N VAL A 449 25.34 -20.54 -3.17
CA VAL A 449 24.75 -19.64 -2.17
C VAL A 449 23.52 -18.91 -2.71
N TRP A 450 23.54 -18.61 -3.99
CA TRP A 450 22.47 -17.94 -4.70
C TRP A 450 21.86 -18.85 -5.76
N SER A 451 21.84 -20.15 -5.49
CA SER A 451 21.24 -21.15 -6.37
C SER A 451 19.82 -20.73 -6.79
N ASP A 452 19.35 -21.30 -7.90
CA ASP A 452 18.06 -20.96 -8.49
C ASP A 452 16.94 -20.92 -7.43
N ASP A 453 16.98 -21.72 -6.35
CA ASP A 453 16.02 -21.70 -5.23
C ASP A 453 15.84 -20.33 -4.54
N TYR A 454 16.83 -19.44 -4.58
CA TYR A 454 16.70 -18.05 -4.10
C TYR A 454 15.84 -17.19 -5.04
N LEU A 455 15.80 -17.55 -6.33
CA LEU A 455 15.15 -16.83 -7.42
C LEU A 455 13.88 -17.53 -7.94
N THR A 456 13.71 -18.83 -7.72
CA THR A 456 12.54 -19.60 -8.12
C THR A 456 11.42 -19.43 -7.09
N PRO A 457 10.17 -19.17 -7.53
CA PRO A 457 9.01 -19.26 -6.66
C PRO A 457 8.94 -20.66 -6.05
N GLY A 458 8.68 -20.75 -4.74
CA GLY A 458 8.48 -22.04 -4.09
C GLY A 458 7.27 -22.78 -4.70
N PRO A 459 7.16 -24.10 -4.47
CA PRO A 459 6.17 -24.99 -5.13
C PRO A 459 4.69 -24.64 -4.89
N LEU A 460 4.38 -23.61 -4.08
CA LEU A 460 3.02 -23.19 -3.70
C LEU A 460 2.65 -21.77 -4.21
N GLY A 461 3.35 -21.24 -5.21
CA GLY A 461 3.00 -19.94 -5.82
C GLY A 461 3.33 -18.70 -4.97
N ARG A 462 3.88 -18.89 -3.77
CA ARG A 462 4.49 -17.83 -2.95
C ARG A 462 5.89 -17.54 -3.44
N LYS A 463 6.32 -16.28 -3.33
CA LYS A 463 7.60 -15.80 -3.85
C LYS A 463 8.54 -15.44 -2.68
N PRO A 464 8.99 -16.41 -1.85
CA PRO A 464 9.90 -16.13 -0.74
C PRO A 464 11.19 -15.44 -1.22
N GLY A 465 11.64 -15.70 -2.45
CA GLY A 465 12.73 -14.95 -3.08
C GLY A 465 12.47 -13.44 -3.23
N ARG A 466 11.22 -13.02 -3.51
CA ARG A 466 10.88 -11.59 -3.67
C ARG A 466 10.89 -10.84 -2.34
N GLN A 467 10.43 -11.46 -1.26
CA GLN A 467 10.45 -10.84 0.07
C GLN A 467 11.90 -10.67 0.56
N ARG A 468 12.73 -11.72 0.42
CA ARG A 468 14.18 -11.66 0.71
C ARG A 468 14.89 -10.57 -0.11
N HIS A 469 14.56 -10.44 -1.39
CA HIS A 469 15.06 -9.36 -2.25
C HIS A 469 14.65 -7.98 -1.72
N ALA A 470 13.40 -7.81 -1.28
CA ALA A 470 12.89 -6.53 -0.80
C ALA A 470 13.62 -6.08 0.48
N ALA A 471 13.85 -6.99 1.43
CA ALA A 471 14.61 -6.74 2.64
C ALA A 471 16.05 -6.28 2.33
N MET A 472 16.78 -7.05 1.52
CA MET A 472 18.16 -6.71 1.16
C MET A 472 18.23 -5.41 0.35
N ARG A 473 17.34 -5.22 -0.62
CA ARG A 473 17.24 -3.98 -1.40
C ARG A 473 17.02 -2.77 -0.50
N ARG A 474 16.23 -2.90 0.56
CA ARG A 474 15.96 -1.80 1.48
C ARG A 474 17.21 -1.42 2.28
N LEU A 475 17.94 -2.41 2.81
CA LEU A 475 19.22 -2.18 3.47
C LEU A 475 20.23 -1.50 2.52
N LEU A 476 20.32 -1.96 1.27
CA LEU A 476 21.24 -1.41 0.27
C LEU A 476 20.96 0.04 -0.11
N ARG A 477 19.74 0.56 0.06
CA ARG A 477 19.46 1.99 -0.13
C ARG A 477 20.21 2.89 0.85
N THR A 478 20.60 2.33 2.00
CA THR A 478 21.36 3.05 3.04
C THR A 478 22.87 2.87 2.90
N ALA A 479 23.31 1.92 2.06
CA ALA A 479 24.72 1.65 1.78
C ALA A 479 25.34 2.73 0.87
N THR A 480 26.66 2.87 0.95
CA THR A 480 27.39 3.78 0.06
C THR A 480 27.39 3.23 -1.38
N PRO A 481 27.51 4.09 -2.41
CA PRO A 481 27.62 3.63 -3.80
C PRO A 481 28.77 2.62 -4.02
N GLY A 482 29.89 2.79 -3.32
CA GLY A 482 31.05 1.86 -3.39
C GLY A 482 30.75 0.48 -2.82
N THR A 483 29.89 0.40 -1.81
CA THR A 483 29.47 -0.86 -1.20
C THR A 483 28.43 -1.58 -2.03
N VAL A 484 27.45 -0.85 -2.57
CA VAL A 484 26.53 -1.39 -3.57
C VAL A 484 27.30 -1.95 -4.76
N ALA A 485 28.30 -1.20 -5.22
CA ALA A 485 29.19 -1.59 -6.29
C ALA A 485 29.96 -2.88 -6.03
N GLY A 486 30.63 -2.95 -4.88
CA GLY A 486 31.35 -4.15 -4.44
C GLY A 486 30.41 -5.34 -4.31
N LEU A 487 29.23 -5.14 -3.70
CA LEU A 487 28.24 -6.21 -3.54
C LEU A 487 27.72 -6.73 -4.89
N ALA A 488 27.48 -5.84 -5.86
CA ALA A 488 26.98 -6.21 -7.18
C ALA A 488 27.92 -7.15 -7.93
N ALA A 489 29.22 -7.14 -7.64
CA ALA A 489 30.18 -8.08 -8.20
C ALA A 489 30.03 -9.51 -7.64
N HIS A 490 29.42 -9.66 -6.46
CA HIS A 490 29.20 -10.93 -5.76
C HIS A 490 27.74 -11.40 -5.78
N LEU A 491 26.85 -10.64 -6.42
CA LEU A 491 25.44 -10.98 -6.56
C LEU A 491 25.16 -11.62 -7.93
N PRO A 492 24.18 -12.54 -8.03
CA PRO A 492 23.75 -13.08 -9.31
C PRO A 492 23.23 -11.98 -10.24
N SER A 493 23.44 -12.16 -11.53
CA SER A 493 22.94 -11.25 -12.59
C SER A 493 21.43 -10.99 -12.48
N ALA A 494 20.65 -12.02 -12.15
CA ALA A 494 19.22 -11.90 -11.93
C ALA A 494 18.85 -11.07 -10.69
N PHE A 495 19.66 -11.14 -9.62
CA PHE A 495 19.46 -10.31 -8.42
C PHE A 495 19.78 -8.84 -8.73
N THR A 496 20.92 -8.58 -9.38
CA THR A 496 21.29 -7.22 -9.81
C THR A 496 20.29 -6.64 -10.81
N ALA A 497 19.66 -7.47 -11.65
CA ALA A 497 18.59 -7.05 -12.56
C ALA A 497 17.35 -6.53 -11.83
N ASP A 498 16.94 -7.21 -10.75
CA ASP A 498 15.73 -6.89 -10.00
C ASP A 498 15.95 -5.70 -9.04
N LEU A 499 17.19 -5.44 -8.64
CA LEU A 499 17.58 -4.20 -7.96
C LEU A 499 17.40 -2.96 -8.86
N PHE A 500 17.53 -3.13 -10.18
CA PHE A 500 17.57 -2.03 -11.15
C PHE A 500 16.18 -1.59 -11.63
N GLY A 501 15.94 -0.27 -11.73
CA GLY A 501 14.76 0.28 -12.41
C GLY A 501 13.45 0.25 -11.61
N ARG A 502 13.54 0.12 -10.28
CA ARG A 502 12.38 0.13 -9.38
C ARG A 502 12.21 1.51 -8.70
N PRO A 503 10.97 1.94 -8.35
CA PRO A 503 10.72 3.23 -7.69
C PRO A 503 11.60 3.45 -6.45
N GLY A 504 12.15 4.66 -6.28
CA GLY A 504 13.08 5.02 -5.20
C GLY A 504 14.50 4.43 -5.35
N GLY A 505 14.87 3.91 -6.53
CA GLY A 505 16.14 3.24 -6.80
C GLY A 505 17.22 4.08 -7.49
N ALA A 506 16.98 5.33 -7.87
CA ALA A 506 17.89 6.08 -8.77
C ALA A 506 19.35 6.15 -8.30
N ARG A 507 19.60 6.24 -6.98
CA ARG A 507 20.97 6.18 -6.42
C ARG A 507 21.60 4.79 -6.52
N LEU A 508 20.81 3.74 -6.29
CA LEU A 508 21.21 2.35 -6.44
C LEU A 508 21.52 2.06 -7.92
N ASP A 509 20.65 2.52 -8.82
CA ASP A 509 20.82 2.38 -10.27
C ASP A 509 22.08 3.11 -10.76
N ALA A 510 22.33 4.34 -10.30
CA ALA A 510 23.54 5.08 -10.64
C ALA A 510 24.81 4.39 -10.12
N ALA A 511 24.77 3.84 -8.90
CA ALA A 511 25.87 3.08 -8.32
C ALA A 511 26.12 1.77 -9.10
N LEU A 512 25.07 1.05 -9.49
CA LEU A 512 25.18 -0.18 -10.29
C LEU A 512 25.69 0.10 -11.71
N LEU A 513 25.32 1.22 -12.32
CA LEU A 513 25.80 1.62 -13.65
C LEU A 513 27.27 2.04 -13.65
N ALA A 514 27.75 2.67 -12.58
CA ALA A 514 29.12 3.17 -12.49
C ALA A 514 30.20 2.07 -12.44
N THR A 515 29.84 0.81 -12.21
CA THR A 515 30.77 -0.26 -11.84
C THR A 515 31.14 -1.20 -12.98
N ASN A 516 30.48 -1.08 -14.12
CA ASN A 516 30.70 -1.95 -15.29
C ASN A 516 30.52 -3.45 -15.01
N ALA A 517 29.80 -3.85 -13.96
CA ALA A 517 29.60 -5.27 -13.64
C ALA A 517 28.89 -6.02 -14.80
N PRO A 518 29.43 -7.13 -15.32
CA PRO A 518 28.82 -7.91 -16.42
C PRO A 518 27.41 -8.42 -16.09
N ALA A 519 27.20 -8.79 -14.83
CA ALA A 519 25.94 -9.25 -14.26
C ALA A 519 24.82 -8.21 -14.35
N VAL A 520 25.16 -6.94 -14.11
CA VAL A 520 24.26 -5.78 -14.23
C VAL A 520 23.87 -5.57 -15.70
N THR A 521 24.82 -5.71 -16.63
CA THR A 521 24.55 -5.54 -18.06
C THR A 521 23.55 -6.59 -18.59
N ALA A 522 23.73 -7.87 -18.24
CA ALA A 522 22.79 -8.94 -18.63
C ALA A 522 21.40 -8.79 -17.99
N GLY A 523 21.35 -8.34 -16.73
CA GLY A 523 20.11 -8.10 -16.01
C GLY A 523 19.27 -6.95 -16.56
N ILE A 524 19.93 -5.85 -16.94
CA ILE A 524 19.28 -4.65 -17.49
C ILE A 524 18.57 -4.97 -18.82
N TYR A 525 19.11 -5.86 -19.65
CA TYR A 525 18.48 -6.28 -20.91
C TYR A 525 17.33 -7.28 -20.74
N ALA A 526 17.36 -8.09 -19.68
CA ALA A 526 16.34 -9.10 -19.44
C ALA A 526 15.11 -8.55 -18.69
N SER A 527 15.22 -7.38 -18.05
CA SER A 527 14.15 -6.77 -17.28
C SER A 527 13.19 -5.94 -18.16
N PRO A 528 11.88 -6.25 -18.19
CA PRO A 528 10.89 -5.45 -18.90
C PRO A 528 10.70 -4.05 -18.28
N LEU A 529 11.21 -3.82 -17.06
CA LEU A 529 11.10 -2.55 -16.33
C LEU A 529 12.24 -1.57 -16.65
N THR A 530 13.29 -1.99 -17.37
CA THR A 530 14.36 -1.09 -17.78
C THR A 530 13.83 -0.05 -18.77
N PRO A 531 14.02 1.27 -18.52
CA PRO A 531 13.60 2.31 -19.45
C PRO A 531 14.22 2.14 -20.84
N PRO A 532 13.46 2.38 -21.93
CA PRO A 532 13.97 2.27 -23.32
C PRO A 532 15.22 3.11 -23.58
N SER A 533 15.32 4.30 -22.99
CA SER A 533 16.51 5.17 -23.09
C SER A 533 17.78 4.55 -22.48
N THR A 534 17.65 3.81 -21.38
CA THR A 534 18.76 3.09 -20.73
C THR A 534 19.18 1.88 -21.57
N ARG A 535 18.23 1.16 -22.20
CA ARG A 535 18.54 0.10 -23.16
C ARG A 535 19.27 0.67 -24.37
N GLY A 536 18.77 1.76 -24.97
CA GLY A 536 19.38 2.42 -26.12
C GLY A 536 20.81 2.91 -25.87
N MET A 537 21.09 3.44 -24.67
CA MET A 537 22.45 3.82 -24.26
C MET A 537 23.38 2.60 -24.18
N LEU A 538 22.93 1.51 -23.54
CA LEU A 538 23.73 0.30 -23.41
C LEU A 538 23.91 -0.43 -24.76
N LEU A 539 22.92 -0.36 -25.66
CA LEU A 539 22.96 -0.95 -27.00
C LEU A 539 24.02 -0.27 -27.87
N ARG A 540 24.13 1.07 -27.77
CA ARG A 540 25.14 1.84 -28.50
C ARG A 540 26.57 1.49 -28.08
N ASP A 541 26.80 1.31 -26.79
CA ASP A 541 28.15 1.13 -26.26
C ASP A 541 28.58 -0.35 -26.13
N ARG A 542 27.65 -1.32 -26.11
CA ARG A 542 27.93 -2.70 -25.67
C ARG A 542 27.20 -3.81 -26.43
N ILE A 543 27.17 -3.73 -27.77
CA ILE A 543 26.58 -4.76 -28.67
C ILE A 543 27.08 -6.19 -28.35
N HIS A 544 28.35 -6.36 -27.94
CA HIS A 544 28.90 -7.67 -27.57
C HIS A 544 28.26 -8.30 -26.32
N ALA A 545 27.66 -7.51 -25.41
CA ALA A 545 27.03 -8.03 -24.20
C ALA A 545 25.71 -8.78 -24.47
N LEU A 546 25.08 -8.53 -25.62
CA LEU A 546 23.87 -9.25 -26.06
C LEU A 546 24.16 -10.64 -26.62
N TYR A 547 25.40 -10.91 -27.02
CA TYR A 547 25.77 -12.13 -27.71
C TYR A 547 25.56 -13.39 -26.85
N GLY A 548 25.94 -13.36 -25.56
CA GLY A 548 25.78 -14.49 -24.64
C GLY A 548 24.32 -14.93 -24.44
N PRO A 549 23.41 -14.01 -24.04
CA PRO A 549 21.97 -14.31 -23.93
C PRO A 549 21.34 -14.82 -25.23
N LEU A 550 21.65 -14.20 -26.37
CA LEU A 550 21.09 -14.56 -27.67
C LEU A 550 21.63 -15.90 -28.18
N ARG A 551 22.90 -16.23 -27.91
CA ARG A 551 23.48 -17.54 -28.17
C ARG A 551 22.75 -18.64 -27.40
N ASN A 552 22.53 -18.44 -26.10
CA ASN A 552 21.83 -19.43 -25.26
C ASN A 552 20.38 -19.67 -25.71
N VAL A 553 19.70 -18.64 -26.25
CA VAL A 553 18.36 -18.77 -26.84
C VAL A 553 18.41 -19.50 -28.17
N ALA A 554 19.34 -19.13 -29.07
CA ALA A 554 19.48 -19.77 -30.38
C ALA A 554 19.89 -21.25 -30.28
N GLU A 555 20.71 -21.60 -29.29
CA GLU A 555 21.16 -22.97 -29.03
C GLU A 555 20.11 -23.82 -28.28
N GLY A 556 18.98 -23.24 -27.86
CA GLY A 556 17.92 -23.97 -27.14
C GLY A 556 18.24 -24.24 -25.67
N ASN A 557 19.30 -23.63 -25.12
CA ASN A 557 19.77 -23.82 -23.76
C ASN A 557 18.95 -23.02 -22.72
N ALA A 558 18.12 -22.06 -23.16
CA ALA A 558 17.20 -21.32 -22.29
C ALA A 558 15.77 -21.86 -22.36
N ARG A 559 15.12 -22.09 -21.21
CA ARG A 559 13.70 -22.49 -21.14
C ARG A 559 12.80 -21.49 -21.88
N VAL A 560 11.90 -22.04 -22.71
CA VAL A 560 11.00 -21.35 -23.66
C VAL A 560 10.16 -20.23 -23.03
N SER A 561 9.93 -20.22 -21.71
CA SER A 561 9.14 -19.20 -21.02
C SER A 561 9.79 -17.81 -20.95
N ARG A 562 11.12 -17.68 -21.12
CA ARG A 562 11.81 -16.37 -21.20
C ARG A 562 11.82 -15.77 -22.63
N ILE A 563 11.29 -16.49 -23.62
CA ILE A 563 11.33 -16.09 -25.05
C ILE A 563 10.28 -15.00 -25.38
N SER A 564 9.26 -14.78 -24.55
CA SER A 564 8.28 -13.69 -24.77
C SER A 564 8.93 -12.30 -24.81
N VAL A 565 10.07 -12.12 -24.12
CA VAL A 565 10.85 -10.87 -24.11
C VAL A 565 11.50 -10.58 -25.47
N TYR A 566 11.77 -11.61 -26.28
CA TYR A 566 12.41 -11.48 -27.60
C TYR A 566 11.42 -11.46 -28.77
N ARG A 567 10.12 -11.71 -28.54
CA ARG A 567 9.08 -11.46 -29.55
C ARG A 567 8.93 -9.97 -29.89
N GLY A 568 9.51 -9.08 -29.09
CA GLY A 568 9.53 -7.63 -29.32
C GLY A 568 10.85 -7.07 -29.86
N ALA A 569 11.85 -7.90 -30.16
CA ALA A 569 13.12 -7.41 -30.71
C ALA A 569 12.89 -6.84 -32.12
N THR A 570 13.36 -5.61 -32.33
CA THR A 570 13.19 -4.90 -33.59
C THR A 570 14.12 -5.46 -34.66
N LEU A 571 13.79 -5.20 -35.92
CA LEU A 571 14.61 -5.62 -37.06
C LEU A 571 16.05 -5.11 -36.95
N TYR A 572 16.23 -3.90 -36.43
CA TYR A 572 17.53 -3.28 -36.20
C TYR A 572 18.35 -3.99 -35.12
N GLU A 573 17.73 -4.36 -34.00
CA GLU A 573 18.37 -5.12 -32.93
C GLU A 573 18.78 -6.52 -33.41
N THR A 574 17.92 -7.15 -34.23
CA THR A 574 18.23 -8.45 -34.85
C THR A 574 19.42 -8.33 -35.80
N LEU A 575 19.51 -7.25 -36.59
CA LEU A 575 20.66 -7.01 -37.47
C LEU A 575 21.97 -6.81 -36.68
N CYS A 576 21.93 -6.03 -35.60
CA CYS A 576 23.07 -5.83 -34.71
C CYS A 576 23.52 -7.15 -34.08
N ALA A 577 22.56 -7.99 -33.65
CA ALA A 577 22.84 -9.30 -33.10
C ALA A 577 23.43 -10.28 -34.13
N CYS A 578 22.89 -10.31 -35.35
CA CYS A 578 23.44 -11.10 -36.45
C CYS A 578 24.88 -10.69 -36.78
N ARG A 579 25.17 -9.38 -36.80
CA ARG A 579 26.54 -8.86 -37.02
C ARG A 579 27.50 -9.33 -35.94
N ALA A 580 27.09 -9.24 -34.66
CA ALA A 580 27.91 -9.71 -33.54
C ALA A 580 28.15 -11.23 -33.58
N ALA A 581 27.14 -12.01 -33.97
CA ALA A 581 27.27 -13.47 -34.10
C ALA A 581 28.21 -13.88 -35.23
N ILE A 582 28.13 -13.23 -36.40
CA ILE A 582 29.02 -13.50 -37.53
C ILE A 582 30.46 -13.07 -37.24
N ALA A 583 30.66 -11.89 -36.64
CA ALA A 583 32.00 -11.43 -36.21
C ALA A 583 32.67 -12.40 -35.22
N SER A 584 31.85 -13.11 -34.42
CA SER A 584 32.33 -14.10 -33.44
C SER A 584 32.48 -15.52 -34.03
N GLY A 585 32.20 -15.74 -35.33
CA GLY A 585 32.30 -17.06 -35.98
C GLY A 585 31.08 -17.97 -35.77
N HIS A 586 29.93 -17.44 -35.34
CA HIS A 586 28.72 -18.21 -35.03
C HIS A 586 27.61 -18.00 -36.07
N ALA A 587 27.90 -18.30 -37.34
CA ALA A 587 26.97 -18.13 -38.45
C ALA A 587 25.61 -18.82 -38.23
N ALA A 588 25.60 -20.03 -37.65
CA ALA A 588 24.38 -20.79 -37.35
C ALA A 588 23.49 -20.13 -36.26
N VAL A 589 24.04 -19.23 -35.44
CA VAL A 589 23.27 -18.41 -34.49
C VAL A 589 22.61 -17.25 -35.22
N ALA A 590 23.33 -16.58 -36.12
CA ALA A 590 22.79 -15.50 -36.96
C ALA A 590 21.63 -15.99 -37.84
N GLU A 591 21.74 -17.18 -38.45
CA GLU A 591 20.64 -17.76 -39.23
C GLU A 591 19.40 -18.07 -38.39
N ARG A 592 19.58 -18.57 -37.16
CA ARG A 592 18.46 -18.85 -36.25
C ARG A 592 17.79 -17.58 -35.74
N LEU A 593 18.56 -16.54 -35.44
CA LEU A 593 18.02 -15.23 -35.06
C LEU A 593 17.20 -14.63 -36.22
N LEU A 594 17.72 -14.73 -37.45
CA LEU A 594 17.01 -14.27 -38.63
C LEU A 594 15.74 -15.08 -38.91
N ALA A 595 15.83 -16.41 -38.96
CA ALA A 595 14.68 -17.27 -39.24
C ALA A 595 13.52 -17.02 -38.27
N ARG A 596 13.86 -16.64 -37.02
CA ARG A 596 12.87 -16.30 -35.99
C ARG A 596 12.32 -14.88 -36.11
N ALA A 597 13.13 -13.92 -36.58
CA ALA A 597 12.66 -12.56 -36.89
C ALA A 597 11.79 -12.52 -38.17
N LEU A 598 11.98 -13.48 -39.08
CA LEU A 598 11.25 -13.64 -40.33
C LEU A 598 10.15 -14.73 -40.25
N ASP A 599 9.85 -15.25 -39.05
CA ASP A 599 8.90 -16.35 -38.91
C ASP A 599 7.48 -15.89 -39.30
N PRO A 600 6.84 -16.50 -40.33
CA PRO A 600 5.52 -16.09 -40.80
C PRO A 600 4.40 -16.29 -39.77
N ASP A 601 4.62 -17.10 -38.72
CA ASP A 601 3.68 -17.17 -37.61
C ASP A 601 3.72 -15.92 -36.71
N VAL A 602 4.80 -15.13 -36.75
CA VAL A 602 4.86 -13.78 -36.16
C VAL A 602 4.05 -12.77 -36.98
N GLU A 603 3.94 -12.96 -38.30
CA GLU A 603 3.14 -12.10 -39.18
C GLU A 603 1.62 -12.23 -38.97
N ARG A 604 1.16 -13.35 -38.37
CA ARG A 604 -0.26 -13.60 -38.09
C ARG A 604 -0.80 -12.85 -36.86
N GLU A 605 0.06 -12.29 -36.01
CA GLU A 605 -0.37 -11.38 -34.95
C GLU A 605 -0.78 -10.01 -35.55
N PRO A 606 -1.97 -9.48 -35.23
CA PRO A 606 -2.45 -8.21 -35.79
C PRO A 606 -1.49 -7.03 -35.56
N GLY A 607 -0.71 -6.69 -36.60
CA GLY A 607 0.18 -5.53 -36.62
C GLY A 607 1.67 -5.82 -36.44
N CYS A 608 2.12 -7.05 -36.71
CA CYS A 608 3.54 -7.45 -36.75
C CYS A 608 4.03 -7.81 -38.17
N GLY A 609 3.27 -7.48 -39.22
CA GLY A 609 3.68 -7.73 -40.61
C GLY A 609 4.92 -6.93 -40.98
N TYR A 610 6.07 -7.62 -41.05
CA TYR A 610 7.31 -7.05 -41.55
C TYR A 610 7.28 -7.10 -43.07
N ASP A 611 6.73 -6.05 -43.68
CA ASP A 611 6.70 -5.95 -45.13
C ASP A 611 8.09 -5.54 -45.65
N HIS A 612 9.00 -6.51 -45.71
CA HIS A 612 10.42 -6.33 -46.07
C HIS A 612 10.60 -5.74 -47.48
N GLU A 613 9.59 -5.86 -48.34
CA GLU A 613 9.57 -5.26 -49.67
C GLU A 613 9.57 -3.72 -49.61
N ASN A 614 9.04 -3.10 -48.55
CA ASN A 614 8.90 -1.64 -48.46
C ASN A 614 10.21 -0.87 -48.27
N LEU A 615 11.32 -1.53 -47.95
CA LEU A 615 12.63 -0.87 -47.84
C LEU A 615 13.56 -1.18 -49.02
N GLY A 616 13.17 -2.06 -49.95
CA GLY A 616 13.99 -2.45 -51.08
C GLY A 616 15.36 -3.04 -50.68
N LEU A 617 15.43 -3.70 -49.51
CA LEU A 617 16.64 -4.37 -49.02
C LEU A 617 16.38 -5.87 -48.89
N ASP A 618 17.13 -6.68 -49.62
CA ASP A 618 17.16 -8.14 -49.47
C ASP A 618 17.94 -8.51 -48.20
N LEU A 619 17.33 -8.25 -47.04
CA LEU A 619 17.95 -8.47 -45.73
C LEU A 619 18.26 -9.94 -45.48
N ALA A 620 17.32 -10.81 -45.88
CA ALA A 620 17.47 -12.25 -45.74
C ALA A 620 18.61 -12.77 -46.62
N GLY A 621 18.73 -12.31 -47.87
CA GLY A 621 19.85 -12.67 -48.73
C GLY A 621 21.17 -12.06 -48.29
N ALA A 622 21.18 -10.84 -47.75
CA ALA A 622 22.38 -10.24 -47.16
C ALA A 622 22.91 -11.06 -45.99
N ILE A 623 22.05 -11.47 -45.05
CA ILE A 623 22.48 -12.28 -43.90
C ILE A 623 22.90 -13.69 -44.33
N ARG A 624 22.19 -14.33 -45.27
CA ARG A 624 22.63 -15.63 -45.84
C ARG A 624 23.99 -15.54 -46.51
N ARG A 625 24.24 -14.47 -47.27
CA ARG A 625 25.56 -14.20 -47.87
C ARG A 625 26.63 -13.95 -46.79
N ALA A 626 26.29 -13.23 -45.73
CA ALA A 626 27.19 -12.98 -44.61
C ALA A 626 27.51 -14.25 -43.80
N ALA A 627 26.55 -15.16 -43.66
CA ALA A 627 26.69 -16.41 -42.91
C ALA A 627 27.65 -17.41 -43.58
N VAL A 628 27.76 -17.37 -44.92
CA VAL A 628 28.68 -18.24 -45.68
C VAL A 628 30.02 -17.57 -46.03
N ALA A 629 30.15 -16.26 -45.79
CA ALA A 629 31.37 -15.51 -46.02
C ALA A 629 32.36 -15.70 -44.85
N PRO A 630 33.67 -15.47 -45.08
CA PRO A 630 34.64 -15.30 -43.99
C PRO A 630 34.14 -14.27 -42.96
N PRO A 631 34.36 -14.45 -41.63
CA PRO A 631 33.76 -13.59 -40.59
C PRO A 631 33.93 -12.08 -40.83
N ALA A 632 35.10 -11.65 -41.29
CA ALA A 632 35.37 -10.24 -41.59
C ALA A 632 34.57 -9.71 -42.78
N GLU A 633 34.40 -10.51 -43.83
CA GLU A 633 33.59 -10.16 -45.02
C GLU A 633 32.10 -10.20 -44.70
N GLY A 634 31.65 -11.18 -43.92
CA GLY A 634 30.27 -11.28 -43.46
C GLY A 634 29.89 -10.11 -42.53
N GLU A 635 30.79 -9.71 -41.63
CA GLU A 635 30.60 -8.52 -40.80
C GLU A 635 30.53 -7.24 -41.64
N ALA A 636 31.43 -7.07 -42.61
CA ALA A 636 31.42 -5.92 -43.52
C ALA A 636 30.11 -5.84 -44.32
N LEU A 637 29.65 -6.97 -44.87
CA LEU A 637 28.39 -7.05 -45.61
C LEU A 637 27.19 -6.63 -44.73
N LEU A 638 27.12 -7.11 -43.49
CA LEU A 638 26.05 -6.72 -42.57
C LEU A 638 26.15 -5.27 -42.12
N ARG A 639 27.38 -4.74 -41.96
CA ARG A 639 27.60 -3.32 -41.67
C ARG A 639 27.06 -2.43 -42.79
N ASP A 640 27.33 -2.77 -44.04
CA ASP A 640 26.84 -2.02 -45.21
C ASP A 640 25.32 -2.07 -45.32
N VAL A 641 24.72 -3.24 -45.03
CA VAL A 641 23.27 -3.43 -45.05
C VAL A 641 22.59 -2.67 -43.91
N SER A 642 23.17 -2.68 -42.70
CA SER A 642 22.71 -1.83 -41.59
C SER A 642 22.81 -0.35 -41.94
N HIS A 643 23.92 0.09 -42.54
CA HIS A 643 24.12 1.48 -42.93
C HIS A 643 23.10 1.92 -43.99
N ALA A 644 22.90 1.12 -45.05
CA ALA A 644 21.92 1.39 -46.09
C ALA A 644 20.48 1.42 -45.53
N TRP A 645 20.20 0.58 -44.53
CA TRP A 645 18.93 0.58 -43.81
C TRP A 645 18.74 1.86 -43.00
N GLU A 646 19.75 2.29 -42.23
CA GLU A 646 19.72 3.53 -41.45
C GLU A 646 19.56 4.78 -42.34
N GLU A 647 20.29 4.85 -43.46
CA GLU A 647 20.16 5.97 -44.41
C GLU A 647 18.75 6.06 -45.00
N ARG A 648 18.17 4.92 -45.40
CA ARG A 648 16.78 4.88 -45.89
C ARG A 648 15.78 5.23 -44.80
N ALA A 649 16.01 4.80 -43.56
CA ALA A 649 15.19 5.17 -42.42
C ALA A 649 15.23 6.70 -42.18
N ARG A 650 16.43 7.31 -42.16
CA ARG A 650 16.63 8.77 -42.04
C ARG A 650 16.01 9.56 -43.19
N ALA A 651 16.04 9.02 -44.41
CA ALA A 651 15.45 9.62 -45.61
C ALA A 651 13.90 9.57 -45.65
N GLY A 652 13.24 9.20 -44.56
CA GLY A 652 11.78 9.15 -44.45
C GLY A 652 11.18 7.75 -44.59
N GLY A 653 11.99 6.72 -44.90
CA GLY A 653 11.54 5.33 -44.92
C GLY A 653 11.03 4.84 -43.56
N ILE A 654 11.48 5.46 -42.46
CA ILE A 654 11.00 5.17 -41.11
C ILE A 654 9.48 5.37 -40.99
N VAL A 655 8.89 6.31 -41.72
CA VAL A 655 7.46 6.65 -41.63
C VAL A 655 6.57 5.49 -42.05
N GLY A 656 6.96 4.73 -43.08
CA GLY A 656 6.26 3.52 -43.51
C GLY A 656 6.39 2.36 -42.52
N LEU A 657 7.51 2.31 -41.79
CA LEU A 657 7.80 1.28 -40.79
C LEU A 657 7.18 1.57 -39.41
N LEU A 658 6.89 2.84 -39.10
CA LEU A 658 6.25 3.20 -37.83
C LEU A 658 4.85 2.61 -37.69
N SER A 659 4.12 2.44 -38.80
CA SER A 659 2.81 1.75 -38.81
C SER A 659 2.89 0.26 -38.51
N THR A 660 4.02 -0.39 -38.79
CA THR A 660 4.19 -1.85 -38.64
C THR A 660 4.88 -2.24 -37.33
N GLY A 661 5.27 -1.26 -36.49
CA GLY A 661 6.03 -1.51 -35.25
C GLY A 661 7.50 -1.87 -35.47
N ALA A 662 7.90 -2.16 -36.71
CA ALA A 662 9.26 -2.56 -37.07
C ALA A 662 10.33 -1.49 -36.78
N ALA A 663 9.92 -0.23 -36.67
CA ALA A 663 10.80 0.90 -36.42
C ALA A 663 11.09 1.19 -34.94
N ARG A 664 10.47 0.52 -33.94
CA ARG A 664 10.59 0.89 -32.51
C ARG A 664 12.05 1.08 -32.01
N GLY A 665 12.98 0.21 -32.42
CA GLY A 665 14.37 0.25 -31.94
C GLY A 665 15.28 1.23 -32.65
N PHE A 666 14.86 1.83 -33.78
CA PHE A 666 15.72 2.79 -34.49
C PHE A 666 15.73 4.17 -33.85
N PRO A 667 14.58 4.82 -33.53
CA PRO A 667 14.57 6.06 -32.78
C PRO A 667 15.32 5.97 -31.43
N GLU A 668 15.30 4.80 -30.78
CA GLU A 668 16.01 4.53 -29.52
C GLU A 668 17.54 4.60 -29.68
N THR A 669 18.07 4.22 -30.84
CA THR A 669 19.50 3.94 -31.05
C THR A 669 20.25 5.02 -31.83
N THR A 670 19.56 5.90 -32.54
CA THR A 670 20.18 7.01 -33.32
C THR A 670 19.89 8.38 -32.68
N ASP A 671 20.89 9.27 -32.60
CA ASP A 671 20.68 10.61 -32.02
C ASP A 671 19.70 11.46 -32.83
N ASP A 672 19.76 11.35 -34.17
CA ASP A 672 18.79 11.92 -35.10
C ASP A 672 18.11 10.80 -35.92
N PRO A 673 16.84 10.47 -35.63
CA PRO A 673 16.07 9.50 -36.42
C PRO A 673 15.53 10.08 -37.73
N GLY A 674 15.94 11.31 -38.07
CA GLY A 674 15.34 12.09 -39.15
C GLY A 674 14.09 12.81 -38.67
N TRP A 675 14.15 13.50 -37.51
CA TRP A 675 12.97 14.18 -36.94
C TRP A 675 12.30 15.11 -37.94
N SER A 676 13.07 15.80 -38.78
CA SER A 676 12.57 16.64 -39.86
C SER A 676 11.66 15.89 -40.84
N ALA A 677 12.03 14.66 -41.23
CA ALA A 677 11.24 13.82 -42.13
C ALA A 677 9.99 13.26 -41.43
N ILE A 678 10.11 12.84 -40.16
CA ILE A 678 9.00 12.35 -39.34
C ILE A 678 7.97 13.48 -39.12
N LEU A 679 8.42 14.70 -38.83
CA LEU A 679 7.58 15.88 -38.69
C LEU A 679 6.91 16.25 -40.01
N ALA A 680 7.65 16.28 -41.12
CA ALA A 680 7.10 16.55 -42.44
C ALA A 680 6.01 15.53 -42.84
N ALA A 681 6.22 14.26 -42.51
CA ALA A 681 5.24 13.22 -42.72
C ALA A 681 3.98 13.40 -41.85
N ASN A 682 4.12 13.66 -40.55
CA ASN A 682 2.99 13.93 -39.66
C ASN A 682 2.19 15.18 -40.09
N ARG A 683 2.86 16.20 -40.63
CA ARG A 683 2.22 17.40 -41.20
C ARG A 683 1.44 17.08 -42.47
N THR A 684 1.97 16.21 -43.32
CA THR A 684 1.32 15.79 -44.57
C THR A 684 0.13 14.88 -44.31
N LYS A 685 0.30 13.92 -43.38
CA LYS A 685 -0.74 12.99 -42.93
C LYS A 685 -0.55 12.75 -41.44
N ARG A 686 -1.50 13.23 -40.63
CA ARG A 686 -1.46 13.06 -39.18
C ARG A 686 -1.30 11.58 -38.84
N PHE A 687 -0.31 11.30 -38.00
CA PHE A 687 -0.07 9.95 -37.51
C PHE A 687 -1.22 9.47 -36.63
N SER A 688 -1.45 8.16 -36.65
CA SER A 688 -2.41 7.53 -35.74
C SER A 688 -1.88 7.58 -34.30
N VAL A 689 -2.79 7.45 -33.33
CA VAL A 689 -2.43 7.29 -31.90
C VAL A 689 -1.36 6.22 -31.70
N ARG A 690 -1.50 5.08 -32.39
CA ARG A 690 -0.56 3.95 -32.29
C ARG A 690 0.86 4.34 -32.70
N ILE A 691 1.02 5.10 -33.79
CA ILE A 691 2.33 5.57 -34.26
C ILE A 691 2.92 6.60 -33.29
N LEU A 692 2.11 7.55 -32.84
CA LEU A 692 2.55 8.60 -31.93
C LEU A 692 2.95 8.05 -30.55
N ALA A 693 2.19 7.06 -30.03
CA ALA A 693 2.52 6.37 -28.80
C ALA A 693 3.80 5.53 -28.95
N GLY A 694 3.97 4.83 -30.08
CA GLY A 694 5.20 4.07 -30.37
C GLY A 694 6.44 4.95 -30.48
N LEU A 695 6.32 6.13 -31.11
CA LEU A 695 7.40 7.12 -31.17
C LEU A 695 7.75 7.68 -29.79
N ASN A 696 6.74 7.92 -28.95
CA ASN A 696 6.94 8.39 -27.59
C ASN A 696 7.66 7.37 -26.71
N GLU A 697 7.23 6.11 -26.79
CA GLU A 697 7.81 5.01 -26.03
C GLU A 697 9.29 4.81 -26.42
N ALA A 698 9.59 4.92 -27.71
CA ALA A 698 10.96 4.80 -28.23
C ALA A 698 11.84 6.01 -27.85
N ARG A 699 11.28 7.23 -27.85
CA ARG A 699 12.03 8.46 -27.57
C ARG A 699 11.19 9.43 -26.73
N PRO A 700 11.46 9.54 -25.42
CA PRO A 700 10.73 10.47 -24.54
C PRO A 700 11.03 11.95 -24.81
N ASP A 701 12.03 12.26 -25.63
CA ASP A 701 12.37 13.61 -26.13
C ASP A 701 11.67 13.93 -27.47
N LEU A 702 10.40 13.52 -27.62
CA LEU A 702 9.61 13.86 -28.81
C LEU A 702 9.65 15.35 -29.12
N PRO A 703 9.87 15.74 -30.39
CA PRO A 703 9.67 17.11 -30.83
C PRO A 703 8.27 17.61 -30.41
N GLU A 704 8.21 18.84 -29.93
CA GLU A 704 7.01 19.46 -29.34
C GLU A 704 5.74 19.27 -30.19
N GLU A 705 5.87 19.35 -31.51
CA GLU A 705 4.77 19.18 -32.45
C GLU A 705 4.17 17.75 -32.46
N LEU A 706 5.00 16.72 -32.29
CA LEU A 706 4.53 15.33 -32.19
C LEU A 706 3.89 15.08 -30.82
N THR A 707 4.46 15.64 -29.74
CA THR A 707 3.86 15.61 -28.40
C THR A 707 2.47 16.25 -28.40
N ARG A 708 2.33 17.43 -29.03
CA ARG A 708 1.03 18.08 -29.25
C ARG A 708 0.08 17.22 -30.07
N SER A 709 0.58 16.54 -31.11
CA SER A 709 -0.23 15.64 -31.94
C SER A 709 -0.73 14.42 -31.17
N LEU A 710 0.13 13.79 -30.35
CA LEU A 710 -0.22 12.64 -29.51
C LEU A 710 -1.33 13.02 -28.53
N ALA A 711 -1.10 14.12 -27.81
CA ALA A 711 -2.03 14.66 -26.83
C ALA A 711 -3.41 15.00 -27.43
N ALA A 712 -3.42 15.62 -28.61
CA ALA A 712 -4.66 15.95 -29.31
C ALA A 712 -5.45 14.71 -29.79
N THR A 713 -4.77 13.61 -30.12
CA THR A 713 -5.40 12.43 -30.74
C THR A 713 -5.88 11.40 -29.71
N THR A 714 -5.20 11.25 -28.57
CA THR A 714 -5.56 10.24 -27.57
C THR A 714 -6.70 10.66 -26.65
N GLY A 715 -6.87 11.96 -26.39
CA GLY A 715 -7.70 12.45 -25.28
C GLY A 715 -7.18 12.03 -23.88
N LEU A 716 -6.19 11.14 -23.82
CA LEU A 716 -5.50 10.64 -22.65
C LEU A 716 -4.17 11.38 -22.51
N TYR A 717 -4.27 12.58 -21.96
CA TYR A 717 -3.12 13.47 -21.72
C TYR A 717 -2.19 12.94 -20.63
N ALA A 718 -2.64 11.97 -19.81
CA ALA A 718 -1.82 11.20 -18.88
C ALA A 718 -0.61 10.54 -19.56
N TYR A 719 -0.84 9.96 -20.74
CA TYR A 719 0.19 9.26 -21.51
C TYR A 719 1.21 10.24 -22.12
N ALA A 720 0.77 11.47 -22.43
CA ALA A 720 1.61 12.56 -22.92
C ALA A 720 2.36 13.29 -21.78
N ALA A 721 1.83 13.27 -20.55
CA ALA A 721 2.53 13.79 -19.36
C ALA A 721 3.69 12.87 -18.96
N ASP A 722 3.52 11.55 -19.11
CA ASP A 722 4.59 10.57 -18.94
C ASP A 722 5.67 10.68 -20.04
N SER A 723 5.31 11.16 -21.24
CA SER A 723 6.26 11.63 -22.27
C SER A 723 6.98 12.91 -21.88
N GLY A 724 6.26 13.79 -21.18
CA GLY A 724 6.67 15.15 -20.83
C GLY A 724 7.73 15.25 -19.73
N ARG A 725 8.35 14.13 -19.33
CA ARG A 725 9.40 13.93 -18.29
C ARG A 725 10.50 15.01 -18.23
N ARG A 726 10.61 15.91 -19.21
CA ARG A 726 11.64 16.98 -19.28
C ARG A 726 11.14 18.38 -19.65
N SER A 727 9.84 18.65 -19.85
CA SER A 727 9.41 20.04 -20.17
C SER A 727 8.03 20.43 -19.62
N TRP A 728 8.04 21.00 -18.41
CA TRP A 728 6.89 21.68 -17.81
C TRP A 728 6.27 22.75 -18.72
N THR A 729 7.09 23.39 -19.56
CA THR A 729 6.68 24.35 -20.59
C THR A 729 5.71 23.79 -21.62
N VAL A 730 5.70 22.48 -21.87
CA VAL A 730 4.79 21.81 -22.83
C VAL A 730 3.57 21.21 -22.12
N ALA A 731 3.74 20.67 -20.91
CA ALA A 731 2.62 20.17 -20.09
C ALA A 731 1.64 21.29 -19.71
N ARG A 732 2.15 22.49 -19.41
CA ARG A 732 1.36 23.64 -18.92
C ARG A 732 0.29 24.15 -19.91
N PRO A 733 0.56 24.40 -21.20
CA PRO A 733 -0.48 24.77 -22.16
C PRO A 733 -1.50 23.66 -22.42
N LEU A 734 -1.06 22.40 -22.40
CA LEU A 734 -1.92 21.24 -22.63
C LEU A 734 -2.91 21.04 -21.47
N LEU A 735 -2.43 21.12 -20.22
CA LEU A 735 -3.29 21.06 -19.03
C LEU A 735 -4.27 22.24 -18.95
N ARG A 736 -3.82 23.45 -19.31
CA ARG A 736 -4.70 24.64 -19.38
C ARG A 736 -5.79 24.55 -20.46
N GLY A 737 -5.52 23.91 -21.60
CA GLY A 737 -6.47 23.74 -22.69
C GLY A 737 -7.62 22.76 -22.40
N LEU A 738 -7.43 21.86 -21.44
CA LEU A 738 -8.39 20.79 -21.12
C LEU A 738 -9.55 21.24 -20.24
N TYR A 739 -9.30 22.18 -19.33
CA TYR A 739 -10.27 22.53 -18.30
C TYR A 739 -11.50 23.33 -18.76
N PRO A 740 -11.45 24.19 -19.80
CA PRO A 740 -12.64 24.99 -20.13
C PRO A 740 -13.76 24.22 -20.83
N SER A 741 -13.50 23.04 -21.44
CA SER A 741 -14.39 22.56 -22.51
C SER A 741 -15.27 21.34 -22.25
N ARG A 742 -15.04 20.46 -21.26
CA ARG A 742 -15.97 19.33 -20.97
C ARG A 742 -16.03 18.90 -19.50
N ALA A 743 -16.73 19.69 -18.69
CA ALA A 743 -17.20 19.26 -17.36
C ALA A 743 -18.50 18.44 -17.49
N ARG A 744 -18.42 17.12 -17.70
CA ARG A 744 -19.54 16.18 -17.43
C ARG A 744 -19.06 14.93 -16.69
N SER A 745 -19.04 15.09 -15.37
CA SER A 745 -19.19 14.15 -14.23
C SER A 745 -18.53 12.75 -14.16
N ARG A 746 -17.76 12.26 -15.14
CA ARG A 746 -17.00 11.00 -14.96
C ARG A 746 -15.49 11.17 -15.16
N GLU A 747 -15.10 11.95 -16.16
CA GLU A 747 -13.69 12.22 -16.48
C GLU A 747 -12.95 13.01 -15.37
N ALA A 748 -13.65 13.84 -14.59
CA ALA A 748 -13.00 14.66 -13.56
C ALA A 748 -12.47 13.88 -12.34
N SER A 749 -13.02 12.69 -12.06
CA SER A 749 -12.47 11.80 -11.02
C SER A 749 -11.24 11.07 -11.54
N GLU A 750 -11.34 10.52 -12.75
CA GLU A 750 -10.25 9.82 -13.43
C GLU A 750 -9.03 10.74 -13.65
N GLN A 751 -9.26 12.04 -13.91
CA GLN A 751 -8.20 13.05 -14.01
C GLN A 751 -7.48 13.31 -12.68
N VAL A 752 -8.21 13.31 -11.56
CA VAL A 752 -7.59 13.47 -10.23
C VAL A 752 -6.71 12.26 -9.94
N ASP A 753 -7.18 11.04 -10.20
CA ASP A 753 -6.40 9.82 -9.99
C ASP A 753 -5.12 9.82 -10.83
N VAL A 754 -5.19 10.24 -12.10
CA VAL A 754 -4.03 10.36 -12.99
C VAL A 754 -3.00 11.36 -12.47
N ILE A 755 -3.43 12.56 -12.06
CA ILE A 755 -2.51 13.59 -11.56
C ILE A 755 -1.89 13.14 -10.24
N THR A 756 -2.67 12.51 -9.37
CA THR A 756 -2.20 11.92 -8.11
C THR A 756 -1.13 10.87 -8.38
N VAL A 757 -1.32 9.96 -9.35
CA VAL A 757 -0.31 8.98 -9.76
C VAL A 757 0.94 9.67 -10.33
N ALA A 758 0.77 10.71 -11.16
CA ALA A 758 1.89 11.45 -11.72
C ALA A 758 2.70 12.20 -10.66
N LEU A 759 2.04 12.74 -9.62
CA LEU A 759 2.72 13.23 -8.43
C LEU A 759 3.49 12.06 -7.82
N ASP A 760 2.82 10.96 -7.47
CA ASP A 760 3.41 9.82 -6.72
C ASP A 760 4.61 9.16 -7.39
N ASP A 761 4.61 9.12 -8.72
CA ASP A 761 5.74 8.61 -9.50
C ASP A 761 6.90 9.63 -9.64
N GLY A 762 6.74 10.84 -9.09
CA GLY A 762 7.68 11.96 -9.20
C GLY A 762 7.73 12.58 -10.60
N VAL A 763 6.72 12.31 -11.43
CA VAL A 763 6.62 12.83 -12.80
C VAL A 763 6.16 14.29 -12.79
N LEU A 764 5.27 14.64 -11.87
CA LEU A 764 4.82 16.00 -11.64
C LEU A 764 5.49 16.54 -10.37
N ASP A 765 6.17 17.69 -10.51
CA ASP A 765 6.74 18.38 -9.36
C ASP A 765 5.60 19.09 -8.58
N PRO A 766 5.41 18.79 -7.29
CA PRO A 766 4.32 19.34 -6.49
C PRO A 766 4.45 20.86 -6.27
N ASP A 767 5.64 21.45 -6.35
CA ASP A 767 5.83 22.90 -6.18
C ASP A 767 5.29 23.71 -7.36
N PRO A 768 5.72 23.48 -8.62
CA PRO A 768 5.11 24.10 -9.79
C PRO A 768 3.62 23.78 -9.91
N TRP A 769 3.20 22.59 -9.48
CA TRP A 769 1.79 22.22 -9.47
C TRP A 769 0.98 23.06 -8.48
N LEU A 770 1.49 23.28 -7.27
CA LEU A 770 0.87 24.16 -6.29
C LEU A 770 0.78 25.62 -6.80
N GLU A 771 1.87 26.12 -7.37
CA GLU A 771 1.98 27.52 -7.79
C GLU A 771 1.17 27.84 -9.06
N GLN A 772 1.18 26.93 -10.03
CA GLN A 772 0.71 27.21 -11.40
C GLN A 772 -0.44 26.31 -11.83
N GLY A 773 -0.70 25.24 -11.08
CA GLY A 773 -1.79 24.32 -11.35
C GLY A 773 -3.14 25.02 -11.20
N CYS A 774 -4.08 24.57 -12.01
CA CYS A 774 -5.46 25.03 -12.01
C CYS A 774 -6.35 23.88 -12.49
N PRO A 775 -7.61 23.79 -12.00
CA PRO A 775 -8.25 24.64 -11.00
C PRO A 775 -7.70 24.38 -9.59
N ALA A 776 -7.73 25.40 -8.73
CA ALA A 776 -7.27 25.32 -7.34
C ALA A 776 -7.83 24.09 -6.59
N ALA A 777 -9.11 23.75 -6.80
CA ALA A 777 -9.74 22.58 -6.20
C ALA A 777 -9.06 21.26 -6.61
N THR A 778 -8.71 21.10 -7.89
CA THR A 778 -7.99 19.90 -8.36
C THR A 778 -6.58 19.85 -7.80
N VAL A 779 -5.87 20.98 -7.78
CA VAL A 779 -4.51 21.05 -7.22
C VAL A 779 -4.51 20.62 -5.75
N LEU A 780 -5.36 21.23 -4.93
CA LEU A 780 -5.46 20.90 -3.52
C LEU A 780 -5.96 19.46 -3.28
N CYS A 781 -6.90 18.97 -4.09
CA CYS A 781 -7.40 17.61 -3.99
C CYS A 781 -6.32 16.58 -4.36
N THR A 782 -5.58 16.79 -5.44
CA THR A 782 -4.47 15.89 -5.86
C THR A 782 -3.32 15.93 -4.86
N LEU A 783 -2.98 17.09 -4.31
CA LEU A 783 -2.00 17.21 -3.20
C LEU A 783 -2.52 16.59 -1.88
N SER A 784 -3.82 16.47 -1.67
CA SER A 784 -4.36 15.78 -0.48
C SER A 784 -4.35 14.25 -0.63
N GLN A 785 -4.43 13.77 -1.87
CA GLN A 785 -4.52 12.34 -2.18
C GLN A 785 -3.16 11.72 -2.52
N ALA A 786 -2.22 12.52 -3.03
CA ALA A 786 -0.87 12.06 -3.28
C ALA A 786 -0.20 11.61 -1.98
N SER A 787 0.63 10.59 -2.11
CA SER A 787 1.40 10.02 -1.02
C SER A 787 2.26 11.12 -0.37
N CYS A 788 2.27 11.24 0.96
CA CYS A 788 3.05 12.31 1.62
C CYS A 788 4.57 12.18 1.41
N ASP A 789 5.08 11.01 1.02
CA ASP A 789 6.49 10.86 0.63
C ASP A 789 6.81 11.60 -0.67
N THR A 790 5.77 11.76 -1.50
CA THR A 790 5.80 12.45 -2.78
C THR A 790 5.81 13.96 -2.61
N ILE A 791 5.07 14.48 -1.63
CA ILE A 791 4.94 15.92 -1.41
C ILE A 791 6.05 16.36 -0.45
N PRO A 792 7.09 17.03 -0.94
CA PRO A 792 8.17 17.49 -0.10
C PRO A 792 7.64 18.41 1.00
N ALA A 793 8.32 18.38 2.16
CA ALA A 793 8.02 19.28 3.26
C ALA A 793 8.07 20.77 2.85
N HIS A 794 8.82 21.12 1.81
CA HIS A 794 8.85 22.48 1.28
C HIS A 794 7.53 22.87 0.57
N THR A 795 6.88 21.99 -0.19
CA THR A 795 5.55 22.29 -0.78
C THR A 795 4.51 22.55 0.31
N GLY A 796 4.56 21.77 1.39
CA GLY A 796 3.71 22.01 2.57
C GLY A 796 3.98 23.36 3.23
N ARG A 797 5.25 23.81 3.29
CA ARG A 797 5.61 25.16 3.76
C ARG A 797 5.12 26.24 2.80
N THR A 798 5.28 26.06 1.49
CA THR A 798 4.78 27.00 0.48
C THR A 798 3.26 27.17 0.58
N LEU A 799 2.51 26.08 0.77
CA LEU A 799 1.07 26.15 0.99
C LEU A 799 0.73 26.87 2.30
N ALA A 800 1.45 26.58 3.39
CA ALA A 800 1.28 27.28 4.66
C ALA A 800 1.57 28.79 4.55
N GLU A 801 2.61 29.19 3.81
CA GLU A 801 2.93 30.60 3.56
C GLU A 801 1.85 31.30 2.73
N LEU A 802 1.25 30.62 1.75
CA LEU A 802 0.12 31.15 1.00
C LEU A 802 -1.11 31.32 1.90
N VAL A 803 -1.41 30.33 2.72
CA VAL A 803 -2.51 30.39 3.70
C VAL A 803 -2.27 31.52 4.70
N ASP A 804 -1.07 31.64 5.25
CA ASP A 804 -0.72 32.67 6.23
C ASP A 804 -0.84 34.08 5.63
N ARG A 805 -0.24 34.29 4.45
CA ARG A 805 -0.27 35.58 3.74
C ARG A 805 -1.67 36.05 3.38
N HIS A 806 -2.56 35.13 3.02
CA HIS A 806 -3.87 35.49 2.45
C HIS A 806 -5.03 35.30 3.43
N LEU A 807 -4.98 34.33 4.33
CA LEU A 807 -6.12 33.95 5.18
C LEU A 807 -5.86 34.03 6.70
N ALA A 808 -4.62 34.19 7.18
CA ALA A 808 -4.34 34.20 8.62
C ALA A 808 -5.15 35.27 9.38
N GLY A 809 -5.74 34.85 10.50
CA GLY A 809 -6.54 35.71 11.37
C GLY A 809 -7.84 36.24 10.75
N ARG A 810 -8.23 35.77 9.55
CA ARG A 810 -9.39 36.26 8.79
C ARG A 810 -10.37 35.13 8.47
N PRO A 811 -11.14 34.66 9.46
CA PRO A 811 -12.06 33.53 9.26
C PRO A 811 -13.12 33.78 8.18
N GLU A 812 -13.49 35.03 7.89
CA GLU A 812 -14.35 35.40 6.77
C GLU A 812 -13.72 35.03 5.42
N ALA A 813 -12.41 35.31 5.24
CA ALA A 813 -11.68 34.99 4.02
C ALA A 813 -11.62 33.47 3.78
N TRP A 814 -11.51 32.66 4.84
CA TRP A 814 -11.60 31.20 4.75
C TRP A 814 -12.96 30.73 4.25
N VAL A 815 -14.05 31.29 4.78
CA VAL A 815 -15.42 30.95 4.33
C VAL A 815 -15.62 31.35 2.87
N ALA A 816 -15.11 32.51 2.46
CA ALA A 816 -15.12 32.95 1.06
C ALA A 816 -14.33 31.98 0.17
N ALA A 817 -13.13 31.55 0.59
CA ALA A 817 -12.32 30.58 -0.15
C ALA A 817 -13.07 29.26 -0.34
N TYR A 818 -13.71 28.72 0.71
CA TYR A 818 -14.52 27.51 0.62
C TYR A 818 -15.70 27.66 -0.36
N ALA A 819 -16.39 28.80 -0.32
CA ALA A 819 -17.54 29.06 -1.19
C ALA A 819 -17.14 29.20 -2.67
N MET A 820 -15.97 29.78 -2.95
CA MET A 820 -15.44 29.93 -4.31
C MET A 820 -14.90 28.61 -4.88
N LEU A 821 -14.34 27.75 -4.02
CA LEU A 821 -13.56 26.58 -4.39
C LEU A 821 -14.17 25.66 -5.46
N PRO A 822 -15.48 25.31 -5.41
CA PRO A 822 -16.09 24.43 -6.42
C PRO A 822 -15.97 24.95 -7.85
N ASP A 823 -16.08 26.26 -8.05
CA ASP A 823 -16.19 26.89 -9.39
C ASP A 823 -14.96 27.75 -9.73
N PHE A 824 -13.97 27.85 -8.84
CA PHE A 824 -12.79 28.67 -9.03
C PHE A 824 -11.81 28.04 -10.02
N ILE A 825 -11.68 28.65 -11.20
CA ILE A 825 -10.85 28.16 -12.31
C ILE A 825 -9.35 28.52 -12.22
N GLY A 826 -8.99 29.45 -11.32
CA GLY A 826 -7.62 29.96 -11.18
C GLY A 826 -6.71 29.06 -10.33
N THR A 827 -5.52 29.57 -10.01
CA THR A 827 -4.53 28.90 -9.16
C THR A 827 -4.89 28.95 -7.68
N VAL A 828 -4.19 28.17 -6.83
CA VAL A 828 -4.37 28.22 -5.37
C VAL A 828 -4.07 29.62 -4.83
N ALA A 829 -2.98 30.25 -5.27
CA ALA A 829 -2.65 31.62 -4.86
C ALA A 829 -3.72 32.64 -5.28
N GLU A 830 -4.24 32.53 -6.51
CA GLU A 830 -5.33 33.40 -7.00
C GLU A 830 -6.62 33.21 -6.20
N LEU A 831 -6.97 31.96 -5.84
CA LEU A 831 -8.14 31.66 -5.01
C LEU A 831 -8.03 32.36 -3.65
N LEU A 832 -6.89 32.17 -2.97
CA LEU A 832 -6.68 32.70 -1.63
C LEU A 832 -6.62 34.24 -1.63
N ALA A 833 -5.97 34.84 -2.63
CA ALA A 833 -5.94 36.28 -2.81
C ALA A 833 -7.33 36.86 -3.12
N THR A 834 -8.12 36.19 -3.96
CA THR A 834 -9.49 36.61 -4.29
C THR A 834 -10.42 36.51 -3.09
N ALA A 835 -10.33 35.42 -2.33
CA ALA A 835 -11.10 35.23 -1.10
C ALA A 835 -10.78 36.30 -0.04
N ARG A 836 -9.50 36.65 0.10
CA ARG A 836 -9.07 37.77 0.94
C ARG A 836 -9.69 39.09 0.46
N ALA A 837 -9.53 39.44 -0.81
CA ALA A 837 -10.04 40.70 -1.35
C ALA A 837 -11.58 40.82 -1.24
N ALA A 838 -12.31 39.70 -1.40
CA ALA A 838 -13.76 39.67 -1.29
C ALA A 838 -14.29 39.89 0.14
N THR A 839 -13.42 39.87 1.14
CA THR A 839 -13.77 40.02 2.57
C THR A 839 -13.07 41.21 3.23
N GLU A 840 -12.29 41.99 2.47
CA GLU A 840 -11.77 43.27 2.95
C GLU A 840 -12.93 44.29 2.97
N PRO A 841 -13.17 44.96 4.12
CA PRO A 841 -14.31 45.85 4.32
C PRO A 841 -14.25 47.17 3.52
#